data_AF-A0A926LDN6-F1
#
_entry.id   AF-A0A926LDN6-F1
#
_cell.length_a   1.000
_cell.length_b   1.000
_cell.length_c   1.000
_cell.angle_alpha   90.00
_cell.angle_beta   90.00
_cell.angle_gamma   90.00
#
_symmetry.space_group_name_H-M   'P 1'
#
loop_
_entity.id
_entity.type
_entity.pdbx_description
1 polymer ?
#
loop_
_entity_poly.entity_id
_entity_poly.type
_entity_poly.pdbx_seq_one_letter_code
_entity_poly.pdbx_strand_id
1 'polypeptide(L)'
;MTNNVVQLHKDAPPHAPDTLTETIIDVVHNAEPRPVDPPEQAPPEGTWIAERQAYLADAPPVVPAALRRWDVFKTTARWTISYYAHVTGFHTLRAPVYLTRLLLRSPRGAGRLLVRWGKWVADTEARPVEAKAAASADVEAWLALSREHSRRVRPRRIASLAVATTTGITTLIAGFLVPGWTLTAAVTAAALVGVAGKKGDKPLITRYVASNVMRRLDSTEVFDALAAIGIEGKKGKRGVEFASEVMRDGPGWRAEVDLPPGVEATAVLEKRAALAAAMRRPISTVWPEADRTAHPGRLVLWVAQRDPAKAGRKLWPLMKDGQADVYEPLPFGFDPRGNLVEITLMYSNLLVGGIPGSGKTSCALAIVLGVALDPTAELWIYELKGSGDLDSVKPICHRYVSGDEDEDLEAALAGMRAGIAEYQRRAAFVRSLPASEVPEGRKVTRALAEKYPEQQLGPRVIVIDEVQELFTHDDYKDEAAALATRLIKKARAYGIILILLTQNPDAPSLPSSVSSSVGTRLCLAVMDWRANNNVLGTGAYDRGLRATDISIDEQGTGILARGREGITVRAAFIKQTEADDIAKRALALRMAAGTLSGQSVGAQVAEQDVETVLDHLRAIWPDGVETVHSHRLVEALAAYRADLYKPWTEMDAAGASTALSAALKPFKVSTRQLTIRDCCGGAKGLRWEDIPPAEDGE
;
A
#
# COMPACT_ATOMS: atom_id res chain seq x y z
N MET A 1 23.98 -11.69 -35.88
CA MET A 1 22.77 -11.41 -35.07
C MET A 1 21.61 -11.37 -36.04
N THR A 2 20.90 -12.50 -36.16
CA THR A 2 19.72 -12.66 -37.01
C THR A 2 18.52 -12.05 -36.27
N ASN A 3 17.95 -10.97 -36.80
CA ASN A 3 16.73 -10.38 -36.28
C ASN A 3 15.54 -11.14 -36.87
N ASN A 4 14.90 -11.99 -36.06
CA ASN A 4 13.68 -12.69 -36.44
C ASN A 4 12.47 -11.75 -36.29
N VAL A 5 11.66 -11.62 -37.34
CA VAL A 5 10.35 -10.95 -37.29
C VAL A 5 9.27 -12.03 -37.33
N VAL A 6 8.31 -11.92 -36.40
CA VAL A 6 7.17 -12.82 -36.23
C VAL A 6 6.00 -12.34 -37.10
N GLN A 7 5.50 -13.17 -38.02
CA GLN A 7 4.21 -12.95 -38.69
C GLN A 7 3.15 -13.89 -38.11
N LEU A 8 1.96 -13.34 -37.81
CA LEU A 8 0.79 -14.08 -37.34
C LEU A 8 -0.18 -14.22 -38.52
N HIS A 9 -0.50 -15.46 -38.91
CA HIS A 9 -1.57 -15.74 -39.86
C HIS A 9 -2.92 -15.82 -39.14
N LYS A 10 -3.98 -15.29 -39.77
CA LYS A 10 -5.33 -15.22 -39.16
C LYS A 10 -6.30 -16.32 -39.62
N ASP A 11 -5.94 -17.11 -40.63
CA ASP A 11 -6.87 -18.04 -41.25
C ASP A 11 -6.40 -19.49 -41.13
N ALA A 12 -7.21 -20.31 -40.46
CA ALA A 12 -7.05 -21.76 -40.41
C ALA A 12 -7.62 -22.39 -41.70
N PRO A 13 -7.00 -23.46 -42.23
CA PRO A 13 -7.55 -24.18 -43.38
C PRO A 13 -8.91 -24.83 -43.04
N PRO A 14 -9.84 -24.92 -44.00
CA PRO A 14 -11.18 -25.41 -43.75
C PRO A 14 -11.13 -26.94 -43.71
N HIS A 15 -10.86 -27.51 -42.52
CA HIS A 15 -11.28 -28.83 -42.03
C HIS A 15 -10.35 -29.27 -40.87
N ALA A 16 -10.58 -28.73 -39.67
CA ALA A 16 -10.06 -29.30 -38.43
C ALA A 16 -11.14 -29.18 -37.35
N PRO A 17 -11.40 -30.23 -36.55
CA PRO A 17 -12.35 -30.17 -35.45
C PRO A 17 -11.80 -29.32 -34.31
N ASP A 18 -12.73 -28.68 -33.60
CA ASP A 18 -12.57 -27.64 -32.58
C ASP A 18 -11.55 -28.00 -31.49
N THR A 19 -10.31 -27.51 -31.62
CA THR A 19 -9.30 -27.47 -30.55
C THR A 19 -8.37 -26.27 -30.77
N LEU A 20 -8.25 -25.43 -29.73
CA LEU A 20 -7.20 -24.44 -29.43
C LEU A 20 -6.55 -23.74 -30.63
N THR A 21 -6.79 -22.43 -30.77
CA THR A 21 -6.14 -21.53 -31.72
C THR A 21 -4.62 -21.46 -31.47
N GLU A 22 -3.86 -22.46 -31.90
CA GLU A 22 -2.40 -22.38 -32.02
C GLU A 22 -2.07 -21.45 -33.18
N THR A 23 -1.49 -20.29 -32.87
CA THR A 23 -0.98 -19.38 -33.90
C THR A 23 0.40 -19.85 -34.34
N ILE A 24 0.48 -20.42 -35.55
CA ILE A 24 1.75 -20.83 -36.16
C ILE A 24 2.49 -19.56 -36.61
N ILE A 25 3.73 -19.41 -36.18
CA ILE A 25 4.63 -18.30 -36.55
C ILE A 25 5.71 -18.85 -37.48
N ASP A 26 5.68 -18.45 -38.75
CA ASP A 26 6.78 -18.68 -39.68
C ASP A 26 7.80 -17.53 -39.62
N VAL A 27 9.08 -17.87 -39.45
CA VAL A 27 10.19 -16.91 -39.40
C VAL A 27 10.85 -16.85 -40.78
N VAL A 28 10.52 -15.82 -41.56
CA VAL A 28 11.15 -15.58 -42.87
C VAL A 28 12.50 -14.87 -42.68
N HIS A 29 13.57 -15.43 -43.23
CA HIS A 29 14.90 -14.82 -43.24
C HIS A 29 15.10 -13.90 -44.46
N ASN A 30 15.72 -12.73 -44.24
CA ASN A 30 16.18 -11.74 -45.22
C ASN A 30 15.10 -10.91 -45.95
N ALA A 31 14.47 -9.97 -45.24
CA ALA A 31 13.80 -8.83 -45.86
C ALA A 31 14.66 -7.56 -45.72
N GLU A 32 14.97 -6.88 -46.82
CA GLU A 32 15.66 -5.58 -46.79
C GLU A 32 14.77 -4.49 -46.16
N PRO A 33 15.32 -3.60 -45.31
CA PRO A 33 14.55 -2.52 -44.69
C PRO A 33 14.10 -1.51 -45.74
N ARG A 34 12.78 -1.39 -45.93
CA ARG A 34 12.16 -0.37 -46.78
C ARG A 34 11.85 0.89 -45.96
N PRO A 35 12.04 2.10 -46.52
CA PRO A 35 11.48 3.31 -45.94
C PRO A 35 9.96 3.17 -45.80
N VAL A 36 9.41 3.66 -44.69
CA VAL A 36 7.96 3.70 -44.48
C VAL A 36 7.41 4.80 -45.40
N ASP A 37 6.90 4.43 -46.57
CA ASP A 37 5.98 5.29 -47.30
C ASP A 37 4.79 5.60 -46.39
N PRO A 38 4.28 6.85 -46.37
CA PRO A 38 3.08 7.17 -45.59
C PRO A 38 1.97 6.24 -46.06
N PRO A 39 1.25 5.55 -45.17
CA PRO A 39 0.33 4.53 -45.61
C PRO A 39 -0.80 5.20 -46.39
N GLU A 40 -0.95 4.85 -47.66
CA GLU A 40 -2.26 4.83 -48.30
C GLU A 40 -3.08 3.78 -47.54
N GLN A 41 -3.64 4.19 -46.40
CA GLN A 41 -4.64 3.40 -45.70
C GLN A 41 -5.91 3.47 -46.52
N ALA A 42 -6.11 2.49 -47.39
CA ALA A 42 -7.46 2.03 -47.64
C ALA A 42 -8.08 1.68 -46.26
N PRO A 43 -9.17 2.33 -45.84
CA PRO A 43 -9.75 2.09 -44.53
C PRO A 43 -10.12 0.61 -44.40
N PRO A 44 -9.87 -0.03 -43.24
CA PRO A 44 -10.28 -1.40 -43.02
C PRO A 44 -11.80 -1.52 -43.19
N GLU A 45 -12.28 -2.66 -43.70
CA GLU A 45 -13.70 -2.98 -43.82
C GLU A 45 -14.34 -3.13 -42.42
N GLY A 46 -14.54 -2.00 -41.76
CA GLY A 46 -15.31 -1.81 -40.56
C GLY A 46 -15.98 -0.47 -40.74
N THR A 47 -17.29 -0.46 -40.93
CA THR A 47 -18.06 0.78 -41.09
C THR A 47 -17.64 1.80 -40.03
N TRP A 48 -17.57 3.09 -40.37
CA TRP A 48 -17.35 4.20 -39.43
C TRP A 48 -18.17 4.07 -38.12
N ILE A 49 -19.31 3.38 -38.21
CA ILE A 49 -20.18 3.01 -37.09
C ILE A 49 -19.49 2.06 -36.09
N ALA A 50 -18.75 1.04 -36.54
CA ALA A 50 -18.04 0.09 -35.68
C ALA A 50 -16.91 0.76 -34.89
N GLU A 51 -16.14 1.65 -35.52
CA GLU A 51 -15.14 2.49 -34.82
C GLU A 51 -15.81 3.39 -33.77
N ARG A 52 -16.94 4.02 -34.12
CA ARG A 52 -17.68 4.87 -33.17
C ARG A 52 -18.32 4.06 -32.05
N GLN A 53 -18.73 2.82 -32.31
CA GLN A 53 -19.26 1.90 -31.30
C GLN A 53 -18.17 1.42 -30.35
N ALA A 54 -16.98 1.08 -30.85
CA ALA A 54 -15.82 0.76 -30.01
C ALA A 54 -15.41 1.96 -29.14
N TYR A 55 -15.31 3.15 -29.74
CA TYR A 55 -15.07 4.40 -29.02
C TYR A 55 -16.13 4.70 -27.95
N LEU A 56 -17.42 4.44 -28.24
CA LEU A 56 -18.51 4.62 -27.29
C LEU A 56 -18.57 3.53 -26.22
N ALA A 57 -18.13 2.31 -26.52
CA ALA A 57 -18.03 1.21 -25.55
C ALA A 57 -17.00 1.53 -24.46
N ASP A 58 -15.91 2.21 -24.84
CA ASP A 58 -14.86 2.67 -23.93
C ASP A 58 -15.09 4.11 -23.40
N ALA A 59 -16.15 4.79 -23.84
CA ALA A 59 -16.42 6.17 -23.44
C ALA A 59 -16.88 6.25 -21.97
N PRO A 60 -16.37 7.25 -21.20
CA PRO A 60 -16.77 7.41 -19.81
C PRO A 60 -18.27 7.74 -19.69
N PRO A 61 -18.92 7.29 -18.61
CA PRO A 61 -20.35 7.51 -18.39
C PRO A 61 -20.70 9.00 -18.25
N VAL A 62 -21.52 9.52 -19.17
CA VAL A 62 -21.93 10.95 -19.23
C VAL A 62 -22.76 11.41 -18.04
N VAL A 63 -23.63 10.53 -17.50
CA VAL A 63 -24.52 10.91 -16.40
C VAL A 63 -23.84 10.56 -15.06
N PRO A 64 -23.75 11.51 -14.12
CA PRO A 64 -23.16 11.28 -12.80
C PRO A 64 -23.69 10.03 -12.13
N ALA A 65 -22.81 9.28 -11.46
CA ALA A 65 -23.19 8.04 -10.77
C ALA A 65 -24.34 8.24 -9.77
N ALA A 66 -24.42 9.41 -9.12
CA ALA A 66 -25.52 9.75 -8.20
C ALA A 66 -26.90 9.81 -8.85
N LEU A 67 -27.01 9.98 -10.18
CA LEU A 67 -28.27 9.98 -10.91
C LEU A 67 -28.58 8.61 -11.55
N ARG A 68 -27.58 7.72 -11.64
CA ARG A 68 -27.74 6.35 -12.17
C ARG A 68 -27.96 5.30 -11.10
N ARG A 69 -27.40 5.52 -9.90
CA ARG A 69 -27.31 4.54 -8.82
C ARG A 69 -27.95 5.06 -7.54
N TRP A 70 -28.94 4.33 -7.04
CA TRP A 70 -29.75 4.72 -5.88
C TRP A 70 -28.96 4.78 -4.57
N ASP A 71 -27.98 3.89 -4.40
CA ASP A 71 -27.06 3.88 -3.27
C ASP A 71 -26.17 5.14 -3.24
N VAL A 72 -25.67 5.56 -4.41
CA VAL A 72 -24.88 6.79 -4.57
C VAL A 72 -25.74 8.05 -4.37
N PHE A 73 -26.99 8.03 -4.83
CA PHE A 73 -27.94 9.13 -4.60
C PHE A 73 -28.20 9.34 -3.10
N LYS A 74 -28.57 8.28 -2.37
CA LYS A 74 -28.87 8.33 -0.93
C LYS A 74 -27.68 8.84 -0.12
N THR A 75 -26.48 8.35 -0.41
CA THR A 75 -25.25 8.78 0.28
C THR A 75 -24.95 10.25 0.00
N THR A 76 -25.12 10.70 -1.25
CA THR A 76 -24.96 12.11 -1.64
C THR A 76 -25.99 13.01 -0.96
N ALA A 77 -27.28 12.65 -0.97
CA ALA A 77 -28.35 13.41 -0.34
C ALA A 77 -28.15 13.53 1.18
N ARG A 78 -27.83 12.42 1.86
CA ARG A 78 -27.54 12.40 3.30
C ARG A 78 -26.35 13.29 3.66
N TRP A 79 -25.29 13.24 2.86
CA TRP A 79 -24.14 14.12 3.02
C TRP A 79 -24.53 15.60 2.87
N THR A 80 -25.28 15.96 1.83
CA THR A 80 -25.71 17.34 1.55
C THR A 80 -26.54 17.91 2.69
N ILE A 81 -27.55 17.18 3.15
CA ILE A 81 -28.39 17.56 4.28
C ILE A 81 -27.53 17.74 5.54
N SER A 82 -26.66 16.78 5.83
CA SER A 82 -25.81 16.84 7.03
C SER A 82 -24.85 18.04 6.97
N TYR A 83 -24.27 18.33 5.81
CA TYR A 83 -23.37 19.47 5.61
C TYR A 83 -24.09 20.79 5.87
N TYR A 84 -25.21 21.06 5.20
CA TYR A 84 -25.95 22.30 5.38
C TYR A 84 -26.54 22.42 6.79
N ALA A 85 -26.96 21.32 7.42
CA ALA A 85 -27.39 21.33 8.81
C ALA A 85 -26.27 21.78 9.77
N HIS A 86 -25.03 21.27 9.59
CA HIS A 86 -23.88 21.68 10.41
C HIS A 86 -23.47 23.13 10.15
N VAL A 87 -23.47 23.57 8.89
CA VAL A 87 -23.15 24.97 8.52
C VAL A 87 -24.17 25.92 9.11
N THR A 88 -25.47 25.63 8.96
CA THR A 88 -26.55 26.42 9.56
C THR A 88 -26.43 26.42 11.08
N GLY A 89 -26.26 25.26 11.72
CA GLY A 89 -26.07 25.18 13.17
C GLY A 89 -24.88 25.99 13.67
N PHE A 90 -23.73 25.91 12.99
CA PHE A 90 -22.52 26.67 13.30
C PHE A 90 -22.75 28.19 13.27
N HIS A 91 -23.47 28.68 12.25
CA HIS A 91 -23.76 30.11 12.11
C HIS A 91 -24.88 30.57 13.03
N THR A 92 -25.92 29.77 13.27
CA THR A 92 -27.00 30.08 14.21
C THR A 92 -26.46 30.24 15.63
N LEU A 93 -25.60 29.32 16.10
CA LEU A 93 -24.93 29.42 17.40
C LEU A 93 -24.02 30.66 17.52
N ARG A 94 -23.50 31.17 16.40
CA ARG A 94 -22.61 32.36 16.35
C ARG A 94 -23.33 33.65 15.97
N ALA A 95 -24.62 33.60 15.66
CA ALA A 95 -25.40 34.79 15.32
C ALA A 95 -25.29 35.90 16.40
N PRO A 96 -25.34 35.59 17.71
CA PRO A 96 -25.12 36.61 18.75
C PRO A 96 -23.72 37.24 18.68
N VAL A 97 -22.68 36.44 18.42
CA VAL A 97 -21.30 36.93 18.28
C VAL A 97 -21.16 37.86 17.08
N TYR A 98 -21.80 37.54 15.95
CA TYR A 98 -21.80 38.40 14.77
C TYR A 98 -22.54 39.72 15.04
N LEU A 99 -23.66 39.67 15.77
CA LEU A 99 -24.39 40.85 16.20
C LEU A 99 -23.53 41.74 17.12
N THR A 100 -22.87 41.18 18.13
CA THR A 100 -21.95 41.93 19.00
C THR A 100 -20.81 42.57 18.19
N ARG A 101 -20.23 41.86 17.22
CA ARG A 101 -19.20 42.43 16.33
C ARG A 101 -19.73 43.60 15.50
N LEU A 102 -20.96 43.55 15.01
CA LEU A 102 -21.60 44.65 14.30
C LEU A 102 -21.83 45.85 15.23
N LEU A 103 -22.35 45.61 16.44
CA LEU A 103 -22.56 46.67 17.43
C LEU A 103 -21.26 47.35 17.83
N LEU A 104 -20.17 46.61 18.06
CA LEU A 104 -18.84 47.19 18.33
C LEU A 104 -18.25 47.97 17.14
N ARG A 105 -18.70 47.69 15.91
CA ARG A 105 -18.33 48.43 14.71
C ARG A 105 -19.21 49.65 14.47
N SER A 106 -20.38 49.74 15.11
CA SER A 106 -21.36 50.80 14.85
C SER A 106 -20.82 52.22 15.08
N PRO A 107 -19.97 52.52 16.10
CA PRO A 107 -19.46 53.89 16.27
C PRO A 107 -18.52 54.30 15.13
N ARG A 108 -17.69 53.36 14.65
CA ARG A 108 -16.80 53.59 13.50
C ARG A 108 -17.58 53.69 12.19
N GLY A 109 -18.61 52.86 12.03
CA GLY A 109 -19.53 52.93 10.90
C GLY A 109 -20.25 54.28 10.85
N ALA A 110 -20.77 54.72 11.98
CA ALA A 110 -21.42 56.02 12.14
C ALA A 110 -20.46 57.16 11.77
N GLY A 111 -19.23 57.15 12.32
CA GLY A 111 -18.21 58.14 11.98
C GLY A 111 -17.89 58.19 10.48
N ARG A 112 -17.74 57.04 9.82
CA ARG A 112 -17.51 56.97 8.37
C ARG A 112 -18.69 57.48 7.55
N LEU A 113 -19.91 57.11 7.94
CA LEU A 113 -21.12 57.58 7.27
C LEU A 113 -21.31 59.08 7.47
N LEU A 114 -21.04 59.62 8.66
CA LEU A 114 -21.06 61.06 8.94
C LEU A 114 -20.00 61.81 8.13
N VAL A 115 -18.79 61.29 8.02
CA VAL A 115 -17.74 61.89 7.17
C VAL A 115 -18.15 61.85 5.70
N ARG A 116 -18.71 60.72 5.21
CA ARG A 116 -19.18 60.60 3.84
C ARG A 116 -20.36 61.54 3.55
N TRP A 117 -21.29 61.65 4.50
CA TRP A 117 -22.40 62.58 4.44
C TRP A 117 -21.89 64.02 4.41
N GLY A 118 -20.97 64.39 5.32
CA GLY A 118 -20.35 65.72 5.35
C GLY A 118 -19.60 66.06 4.06
N LYS A 119 -18.88 65.11 3.47
CA LYS A 119 -18.21 65.25 2.16
C LYS A 119 -19.21 65.51 1.04
N TRP A 120 -20.34 64.80 1.03
CA TRP A 120 -21.42 65.00 0.07
C TRP A 120 -22.12 66.36 0.25
N VAL A 121 -22.43 66.74 1.50
CA VAL A 121 -23.03 68.04 1.83
C VAL A 121 -22.12 69.19 1.43
N ALA A 122 -20.82 69.06 1.65
CA ALA A 122 -19.82 70.08 1.33
C ALA A 122 -19.26 69.99 -0.10
N ASP A 123 -19.81 69.09 -0.94
CA ASP A 123 -19.38 68.84 -2.33
C ASP A 123 -17.86 68.71 -2.49
N THR A 124 -17.21 67.99 -1.56
CA THR A 124 -15.74 68.00 -1.45
C THR A 124 -15.03 67.42 -2.68
N GLU A 125 -15.74 66.64 -3.49
CA GLU A 125 -15.23 66.04 -4.73
C GLU A 125 -15.02 67.08 -5.84
N ALA A 126 -15.72 68.22 -5.80
CA ALA A 126 -15.56 69.33 -6.75
C ALA A 126 -14.35 70.24 -6.42
N ARG A 127 -13.84 70.19 -5.17
CA ARG A 127 -12.76 71.07 -4.68
C ARG A 127 -11.47 71.02 -5.51
N PRO A 128 -10.98 69.86 -6.01
CA PRO A 128 -9.78 69.85 -6.84
C PRO A 128 -9.97 70.57 -8.18
N VAL A 129 -11.17 70.51 -8.76
CA VAL A 129 -11.50 71.18 -10.03
C VAL A 129 -11.65 72.69 -9.80
N GLU A 130 -12.32 73.09 -8.71
CA GLU A 130 -12.42 74.49 -8.29
C GLU A 130 -11.05 75.09 -7.96
N ALA A 131 -10.18 74.34 -7.26
CA ALA A 131 -8.81 74.77 -6.95
C ALA A 131 -7.94 74.89 -8.21
N LYS A 132 -8.11 73.98 -9.17
CA LYS A 132 -7.41 74.04 -10.46
C LYS A 132 -7.86 75.23 -11.31
N ALA A 133 -9.16 75.52 -11.35
CA ALA A 133 -9.72 76.68 -12.04
C ALA A 133 -9.30 78.01 -11.38
N ALA A 134 -9.24 78.04 -10.05
CA ALA A 134 -8.72 79.19 -9.30
C ALA A 134 -7.22 79.42 -9.57
N ALA A 135 -6.43 78.35 -9.65
CA ALA A 135 -5.00 78.42 -9.91
C ALA A 135 -4.65 78.80 -11.35
N SER A 136 -5.53 78.55 -12.32
CA SER A 136 -5.34 78.92 -13.73
C SER A 136 -5.76 80.37 -14.06
N ALA A 137 -6.14 81.18 -13.05
CA ALA A 137 -6.61 82.56 -13.20
C ALA A 137 -7.80 82.77 -14.17
N ASP A 138 -8.56 81.71 -14.45
CA ASP A 138 -9.78 81.77 -15.25
C ASP A 138 -10.97 82.17 -14.35
N VAL A 139 -11.22 83.47 -14.29
CA VAL A 139 -12.24 84.07 -13.41
C VAL A 139 -13.65 83.61 -13.78
N GLU A 140 -13.92 83.40 -15.08
CA GLU A 140 -15.25 83.03 -15.55
C GLU A 140 -15.57 81.57 -15.22
N ALA A 141 -14.62 80.65 -15.46
CA ALA A 141 -14.77 79.26 -15.08
C ALA A 141 -14.89 79.08 -13.55
N TRP A 142 -14.12 79.84 -12.77
CA TRP A 142 -14.21 79.79 -11.31
C TRP A 142 -15.57 80.30 -10.79
N LEU A 143 -16.09 81.41 -11.33
CA LEU A 143 -17.41 81.94 -10.95
C LEU A 143 -18.56 81.01 -11.37
N ALA A 144 -18.43 80.30 -12.50
CA ALA A 144 -19.41 79.29 -12.92
C ALA A 144 -19.41 78.07 -11.98
N LEU A 145 -18.24 77.55 -11.63
CA LEU A 145 -18.08 76.43 -10.70
C LEU A 145 -18.55 76.79 -9.28
N SER A 146 -18.25 78.00 -8.78
CA SER A 146 -18.67 78.48 -7.46
C SER A 146 -20.20 78.67 -7.35
N ARG A 147 -20.85 79.16 -8.41
CA ARG A 147 -22.33 79.25 -8.47
C ARG A 147 -22.97 77.87 -8.45
N GLU A 148 -22.43 76.94 -9.22
CA GLU A 148 -22.92 75.56 -9.30
C GLU A 148 -22.68 74.79 -7.99
N HIS A 149 -21.54 75.01 -7.33
CA HIS A 149 -21.26 74.53 -5.96
C HIS A 149 -22.32 75.03 -4.97
N SER A 150 -22.60 76.34 -4.97
CA SER A 150 -23.62 76.95 -4.10
C SER A 150 -25.01 76.38 -4.37
N ARG A 151 -25.35 76.12 -5.64
CA ARG A 151 -26.62 75.52 -6.07
C ARG A 151 -26.77 74.07 -5.59
N ARG A 152 -25.68 73.30 -5.55
CA ARG A 152 -25.68 71.92 -5.03
C ARG A 152 -25.66 71.87 -3.50
N VAL A 153 -24.86 72.72 -2.86
CA VAL A 153 -24.64 72.67 -1.39
C VAL A 153 -25.82 73.21 -0.59
N ARG A 154 -26.46 74.31 -1.01
CA ARG A 154 -27.61 74.89 -0.28
C ARG A 154 -28.76 73.89 -0.03
N PRO A 155 -29.33 73.21 -1.05
CA PRO A 155 -30.39 72.22 -0.83
C PRO A 155 -29.90 71.01 -0.03
N ARG A 156 -28.65 70.55 -0.22
CA ARG A 156 -28.06 69.44 0.56
C ARG A 156 -27.95 69.78 2.05
N ARG A 157 -27.60 71.02 2.39
CA ARG A 157 -27.55 71.51 3.79
C ARG A 157 -28.95 71.57 4.42
N ILE A 158 -29.92 72.12 3.70
CA ILE A 158 -31.32 72.20 4.17
C ILE A 158 -31.89 70.79 4.38
N ALA A 159 -31.69 69.88 3.43
CA ALA A 159 -32.11 68.49 3.54
C ALA A 159 -31.43 67.79 4.73
N SER A 160 -30.12 68.03 4.95
CA SER A 160 -29.39 67.46 6.09
C SER A 160 -29.91 67.97 7.43
N LEU A 161 -30.23 69.26 7.53
CA LEU A 161 -30.82 69.84 8.73
C LEU A 161 -32.20 69.24 9.01
N ALA A 162 -33.06 69.13 7.98
CA ALA A 162 -34.37 68.50 8.11
C ALA A 162 -34.28 67.03 8.58
N VAL A 163 -33.36 66.25 8.01
CA VAL A 163 -33.11 64.86 8.41
C VAL A 163 -32.60 64.79 9.86
N ALA A 164 -31.65 65.64 10.25
CA ALA A 164 -31.09 65.66 11.60
C ALA A 164 -32.15 66.02 12.65
N THR A 165 -32.96 67.06 12.39
CA THR A 165 -34.05 67.49 13.27
C THR A 165 -35.12 66.40 13.40
N THR A 166 -35.55 65.81 12.28
CA THR A 166 -36.56 64.73 12.28
C THR A 166 -36.07 63.49 13.04
N THR A 167 -34.81 63.09 12.80
CA THR A 167 -34.19 61.94 13.48
C THR A 167 -34.04 62.20 14.98
N GLY A 168 -33.63 63.41 15.37
CA GLY A 168 -33.50 63.82 16.77
C GLY A 168 -34.83 63.78 17.52
N ILE A 169 -35.88 64.38 16.96
CA ILE A 169 -37.24 64.37 17.55
C ILE A 169 -37.76 62.94 17.66
N THR A 170 -37.62 62.14 16.61
CA THR A 170 -38.10 60.74 16.61
C THR A 170 -37.35 59.90 17.65
N THR A 171 -36.04 60.09 17.78
CA THR A 171 -35.22 59.37 18.78
C THR A 171 -35.60 59.77 20.20
N LEU A 172 -35.85 61.07 20.43
CA LEU A 172 -36.27 61.59 21.73
C LEU A 172 -37.63 61.04 22.14
N ILE A 173 -38.63 61.04 21.24
CA ILE A 173 -39.96 60.47 21.48
C ILE A 173 -39.87 58.96 21.76
N ALA A 174 -39.08 58.22 20.98
CA ALA A 174 -38.88 56.79 21.16
C ALA A 174 -38.20 56.42 22.49
N GLY A 175 -37.45 57.35 23.10
CA GLY A 175 -36.82 57.17 24.42
C GLY A 175 -37.80 57.18 25.59
N PHE A 176 -38.98 57.79 25.44
CA PHE A 176 -39.98 57.92 26.51
C PHE A 176 -41.15 56.90 26.40
N LEU A 177 -41.37 56.33 25.22
CA LEU A 177 -42.46 55.38 24.92
C LEU A 177 -41.85 54.04 24.50
N VAL A 178 -41.62 53.10 25.43
CA VAL A 178 -40.86 51.86 25.12
C VAL A 178 -41.74 50.61 25.13
N PRO A 179 -42.33 50.22 23.99
CA PRO A 179 -42.64 48.82 23.69
C PRO A 179 -41.35 48.03 23.41
N GLY A 180 -41.32 46.73 23.74
CA GLY A 180 -40.13 45.88 23.54
C GLY A 180 -39.59 45.82 22.10
N TRP A 181 -40.37 46.20 21.09
CA TRP A 181 -39.92 46.24 19.68
C TRP A 181 -38.99 47.41 19.35
N THR A 182 -38.97 48.50 20.14
CA THR A 182 -38.09 49.65 19.88
C THR A 182 -36.62 49.32 20.17
N LEU A 183 -36.36 48.47 21.18
CA LEU A 183 -35.04 47.91 21.46
C LEU A 183 -34.52 47.06 20.29
N THR A 184 -35.36 46.20 19.73
CA THR A 184 -34.97 45.37 18.57
C THR A 184 -34.69 46.23 17.32
N ALA A 185 -35.47 47.29 17.09
CA ALA A 185 -35.24 48.22 15.98
C ALA A 185 -33.93 49.00 16.16
N ALA A 186 -33.64 49.49 17.37
CA ALA A 186 -32.41 50.21 17.68
C ALA A 186 -31.16 49.32 17.52
N VAL A 187 -31.20 48.09 18.03
CA VAL A 187 -30.12 47.10 17.86
C VAL A 187 -29.90 46.78 16.37
N THR A 188 -30.99 46.62 15.59
CA THR A 188 -30.91 46.36 14.15
C THR A 188 -30.30 47.53 13.39
N ALA A 189 -30.73 48.76 13.69
CA ALA A 189 -30.18 49.98 13.08
C ALA A 189 -28.68 50.14 13.40
N ALA A 190 -28.29 49.94 14.66
CA ALA A 190 -26.89 49.96 15.08
C ALA A 190 -26.07 48.86 14.38
N ALA A 191 -26.64 47.67 14.19
CA ALA A 191 -25.98 46.58 13.48
C ALA A 191 -25.78 46.91 11.98
N LEU A 192 -26.77 47.51 11.32
CA LEU A 192 -26.67 47.97 9.92
C LEU A 192 -25.57 49.04 9.75
N VAL A 193 -25.51 50.00 10.66
CA VAL A 193 -24.42 51.00 10.70
C VAL A 193 -23.06 50.32 10.88
N GLY A 194 -23.00 49.26 11.69
CA GLY A 194 -21.81 48.44 11.88
C GLY A 194 -21.23 47.81 10.61
N VAL A 195 -22.05 47.59 9.58
CA VAL A 195 -21.59 47.08 8.26
C VAL A 195 -20.62 48.07 7.60
N ALA A 196 -20.89 49.38 7.70
CA ALA A 196 -20.00 50.43 7.20
C ALA A 196 -18.69 50.56 8.01
N GLY A 197 -18.65 50.01 9.22
CA GLY A 197 -17.49 49.98 10.12
C GLY A 197 -16.47 48.85 9.83
N LYS A 198 -16.50 48.24 8.64
CA LYS A 198 -15.61 47.11 8.26
C LYS A 198 -14.12 47.45 8.40
N LYS A 199 -13.35 46.54 9.01
CA LYS A 199 -11.87 46.52 9.01
C LYS A 199 -11.40 45.40 8.10
N GLY A 200 -10.42 45.66 7.22
CA GLY A 200 -9.92 44.69 6.22
C GLY A 200 -9.50 43.36 6.85
N ASP A 201 -8.77 43.42 7.96
CA ASP A 201 -8.13 42.25 8.58
C ASP A 201 -9.01 41.53 9.62
N LYS A 202 -10.25 41.98 9.83
CA LYS A 202 -11.19 41.38 10.81
C LYS A 202 -12.52 41.05 10.13
N PRO A 203 -12.70 39.85 9.54
CA PRO A 203 -13.97 39.48 8.91
C PRO A 203 -15.12 39.50 9.92
N LEU A 204 -16.33 39.85 9.46
CA LEU A 204 -17.52 39.87 10.30
C LEU A 204 -17.96 38.43 10.65
N ILE A 205 -18.16 37.65 9.59
CA ILE A 205 -18.60 36.26 9.65
C ILE A 205 -17.36 35.38 9.78
N THR A 206 -17.35 34.55 10.82
CA THR A 206 -16.36 33.48 10.94
C THR A 206 -16.68 32.42 9.90
N ARG A 207 -15.71 32.04 9.06
CA ARG A 207 -15.90 30.96 8.07
C ARG A 207 -16.06 29.62 8.80
N TYR A 208 -17.02 28.81 8.39
CA TYR A 208 -17.04 27.39 8.74
C TYR A 208 -15.92 26.71 7.96
N VAL A 209 -14.85 26.31 8.65
CA VAL A 209 -13.73 25.59 8.04
C VAL A 209 -13.77 24.18 8.59
N ALA A 210 -14.06 23.20 7.73
CA ALA A 210 -13.81 21.81 8.05
C ALA A 210 -12.29 21.59 7.95
N SER A 211 -11.60 21.54 9.09
CA SER A 211 -10.13 21.42 9.14
C SER A 211 -9.60 20.15 8.47
N ASN A 212 -10.44 19.12 8.31
CA ASN A 212 -10.03 17.78 7.90
C ASN A 212 -10.54 17.38 6.50
N VAL A 213 -11.15 18.31 5.74
CA VAL A 213 -11.62 18.05 4.37
C VAL A 213 -10.78 18.85 3.41
N MET A 214 -10.09 18.15 2.51
CA MET A 214 -9.25 18.79 1.51
C MET A 214 -10.11 19.47 0.44
N ARG A 215 -9.58 20.52 -0.18
CA ARG A 215 -10.23 21.18 -1.31
C ARG A 215 -10.44 20.19 -2.45
N ARG A 216 -11.50 20.40 -3.25
CA ARG A 216 -11.74 19.62 -4.48
C ARG A 216 -10.51 19.72 -5.38
N LEU A 217 -10.12 18.59 -5.99
CA LEU A 217 -9.08 18.58 -7.01
C LEU A 217 -9.58 19.31 -8.26
N ASP A 218 -8.82 20.29 -8.72
CA ASP A 218 -9.08 21.01 -9.96
C ASP A 218 -7.95 20.76 -10.97
N SER A 219 -8.24 20.89 -12.27
CA SER A 219 -7.27 20.61 -13.32
C SER A 219 -6.06 21.55 -13.28
N THR A 220 -6.27 22.80 -12.86
CA THR A 220 -5.20 23.80 -12.73
C THR A 220 -4.21 23.43 -11.62
N GLU A 221 -4.70 22.94 -10.48
CA GLU A 221 -3.90 22.44 -9.36
C GLU A 221 -2.99 21.30 -9.80
N VAL A 222 -3.49 20.38 -10.64
CA VAL A 222 -2.68 19.28 -11.18
C VAL A 222 -1.57 19.81 -12.10
N PHE A 223 -1.89 20.72 -13.02
CA PHE A 223 -0.89 21.33 -13.90
C PHE A 223 0.16 22.14 -13.15
N ASP A 224 -0.27 23.02 -12.25
CA ASP A 224 0.61 23.85 -11.44
C ASP A 224 1.51 22.99 -10.55
N ALA A 225 0.98 21.90 -10.00
CA ALA A 225 1.75 20.99 -9.16
C ALA A 225 2.78 20.18 -9.97
N LEU A 226 2.41 19.66 -11.15
CA LEU A 226 3.33 18.96 -12.05
C LEU A 226 4.44 19.91 -12.56
N ALA A 227 4.10 21.13 -12.95
CA ALA A 227 5.06 22.15 -13.33
C ALA A 227 6.01 22.51 -12.17
N ALA A 228 5.48 22.67 -10.95
CA ALA A 228 6.28 22.99 -9.77
C ALA A 228 7.31 21.90 -9.41
N ILE A 229 7.05 20.64 -9.75
CA ILE A 229 8.03 19.54 -9.58
C ILE A 229 8.93 19.33 -10.80
N GLY A 230 8.86 20.23 -11.79
CA GLY A 230 9.68 20.20 -13.01
C GLY A 230 9.20 19.21 -14.08
N ILE A 231 7.92 18.84 -14.06
CA ILE A 231 7.27 18.01 -15.08
C ILE A 231 6.46 18.94 -15.99
N GLU A 232 7.18 19.66 -16.86
CA GLU A 232 6.59 20.58 -17.83
C GLU A 232 7.06 20.26 -19.26
N GLY A 233 6.23 20.59 -20.24
CA GLY A 233 6.63 20.49 -21.65
C GLY A 233 7.68 21.54 -21.99
N LYS A 234 8.71 21.16 -22.76
CA LYS A 234 9.67 22.14 -23.29
C LYS A 234 8.94 23.19 -24.13
N LYS A 235 9.39 24.44 -24.06
CA LYS A 235 8.83 25.57 -24.84
C LYS A 235 8.68 25.18 -26.33
N GLY A 236 7.44 25.16 -26.83
CA GLY A 236 7.10 24.77 -28.22
C GLY A 236 6.81 23.28 -28.45
N LYS A 237 6.78 22.43 -27.42
CA LYS A 237 6.31 21.03 -27.48
C LYS A 237 4.99 20.86 -26.72
N ARG A 238 4.26 19.77 -27.01
CA ARG A 238 3.05 19.40 -26.25
C ARG A 238 3.40 19.25 -24.77
N GLY A 239 2.61 19.89 -23.92
CA GLY A 239 2.75 19.87 -22.48
C GLY A 239 2.07 18.65 -21.87
N VAL A 240 1.73 18.78 -20.60
CA VAL A 240 0.86 17.85 -19.90
C VAL A 240 -0.56 17.98 -20.51
N GLU A 241 -1.23 16.87 -20.82
CA GLU A 241 -2.58 16.86 -21.40
C GLU A 241 -3.51 15.98 -20.55
N PHE A 242 -4.75 16.39 -20.31
CA PHE A 242 -5.73 15.55 -19.61
C PHE A 242 -6.29 14.50 -20.56
N ALA A 243 -6.16 13.24 -20.16
CA ALA A 243 -6.77 12.09 -20.82
C ALA A 243 -8.29 12.08 -20.62
N SER A 244 -8.71 12.43 -19.41
CA SER A 244 -10.09 12.44 -18.96
C SER A 244 -10.30 13.57 -17.95
N GLU A 245 -11.54 14.03 -17.81
CA GLU A 245 -11.87 15.04 -16.81
C GLU A 245 -11.62 14.53 -15.39
N VAL A 246 -11.26 15.46 -14.47
CA VAL A 246 -11.10 15.11 -13.05
C VAL A 246 -12.42 14.59 -12.50
N MET A 247 -12.45 13.30 -12.22
CA MET A 247 -13.65 12.58 -11.80
C MET A 247 -13.58 12.18 -10.33
N ARG A 248 -14.74 11.88 -9.76
CA ARG A 248 -14.82 11.35 -8.40
C ARG A 248 -14.57 9.85 -8.45
N ASP A 249 -13.62 9.39 -7.65
CA ASP A 249 -13.25 7.97 -7.53
C ASP A 249 -13.17 7.59 -6.04
N GLY A 250 -14.15 6.82 -5.58
CA GLY A 250 -14.31 6.45 -4.17
C GLY A 250 -14.35 7.67 -3.23
N PRO A 251 -13.53 7.69 -2.15
CA PRO A 251 -13.41 8.81 -1.21
C PRO A 251 -12.46 9.91 -1.70
N GLY A 252 -12.16 9.98 -3.00
CA GLY A 252 -11.23 10.95 -3.58
C GLY A 252 -11.59 11.38 -5.00
N TRP A 253 -10.59 11.89 -5.69
CA TRP A 253 -10.64 12.33 -7.08
C TRP A 253 -9.57 11.62 -7.88
N ARG A 254 -9.88 11.27 -9.12
CA ARG A 254 -8.97 10.67 -10.09
C ARG A 254 -8.76 11.65 -11.23
N ALA A 255 -7.50 11.87 -11.58
CA ALA A 255 -7.07 12.67 -12.71
C ALA A 255 -6.16 11.82 -13.59
N GLU A 256 -6.50 11.65 -14.86
CA GLU A 256 -5.68 10.90 -15.80
C GLU A 256 -5.03 11.85 -16.78
N VAL A 257 -3.72 11.73 -16.90
CA VAL A 257 -2.89 12.77 -17.50
C VAL A 257 -1.80 12.14 -18.34
N ASP A 258 -1.65 12.62 -19.56
CA ASP A 258 -0.53 12.31 -20.43
C ASP A 258 0.60 13.29 -20.16
N LEU A 259 1.74 12.73 -19.75
CA LEU A 259 2.95 13.49 -19.48
C LEU A 259 3.63 13.94 -20.77
N PRO A 260 4.49 14.98 -20.72
CA PRO A 260 5.20 15.46 -21.90
C PRO A 260 6.00 14.34 -22.57
N PRO A 261 6.16 14.37 -23.92
CA PRO A 261 6.88 13.32 -24.63
C PRO A 261 8.28 13.07 -24.07
N GLY A 262 8.56 11.81 -23.72
CA GLY A 262 9.83 11.37 -23.13
C GLY A 262 9.89 11.40 -21.59
N VAL A 263 8.80 11.79 -20.92
CA VAL A 263 8.66 11.69 -19.46
C VAL A 263 7.80 10.49 -19.11
N GLU A 264 8.34 9.57 -18.32
CA GLU A 264 7.61 8.43 -17.80
C GLU A 264 6.88 8.77 -16.50
N ALA A 265 5.78 8.07 -16.22
CA ALA A 265 5.03 8.22 -14.97
C ALA A 265 5.90 7.95 -13.72
N THR A 266 6.90 7.07 -13.84
CA THR A 266 7.92 6.79 -12.81
C THR A 266 8.59 8.07 -12.31
N ALA A 267 8.91 9.03 -13.19
CA ALA A 267 9.52 10.31 -12.81
C ALA A 267 8.61 11.17 -11.91
N VAL A 268 7.29 10.99 -12.00
CA VAL A 268 6.32 11.64 -11.11
C VAL A 268 6.19 10.88 -9.79
N LEU A 269 6.17 9.54 -9.85
CA LEU A 269 6.15 8.68 -8.65
C LEU A 269 7.36 8.96 -7.76
N GLU A 270 8.55 9.13 -8.34
CA GLU A 270 9.77 9.49 -7.62
C GLU A 270 9.69 10.85 -6.89
N LYS A 271 8.81 11.73 -7.36
CA LYS A 271 8.61 13.08 -6.82
C LYS A 271 7.31 13.19 -6.02
N ARG A 272 6.71 12.08 -5.59
CA ARG A 272 5.44 12.07 -4.84
C ARG A 272 5.40 13.03 -3.66
N ALA A 273 6.44 13.07 -2.83
CA ALA A 273 6.51 13.99 -1.69
C ALA A 273 6.52 15.47 -2.13
N ALA A 274 7.29 15.80 -3.17
CA ALA A 274 7.32 17.13 -3.76
C ALA A 274 5.99 17.50 -4.43
N LEU A 275 5.33 16.53 -5.08
CA LEU A 275 4.01 16.70 -5.69
C LEU A 275 2.96 17.01 -4.61
N ALA A 276 2.95 16.24 -3.52
CA ALA A 276 2.05 16.48 -2.38
C ALA A 276 2.30 17.86 -1.76
N ALA A 277 3.57 18.26 -1.60
CA ALA A 277 3.94 19.59 -1.11
C ALA A 277 3.48 20.72 -2.06
N ALA A 278 3.63 20.55 -3.38
CA ALA A 278 3.17 21.50 -4.39
C ALA A 278 1.64 21.66 -4.35
N MET A 279 0.91 20.56 -4.15
CA MET A 279 -0.54 20.58 -3.96
C MET A 279 -0.98 21.09 -2.57
N ARG A 280 -0.04 21.24 -1.63
CA ARG A 280 -0.25 21.59 -0.21
C ARG A 280 -1.14 20.59 0.51
N ARG A 281 -0.89 19.30 0.29
CA ARG A 281 -1.65 18.19 0.85
C ARG A 281 -0.73 17.21 1.59
N PRO A 282 -1.21 16.49 2.62
CA PRO A 282 -0.44 15.40 3.22
C PRO A 282 -0.05 14.35 2.16
N ILE A 283 1.13 13.74 2.30
CA ILE A 283 1.62 12.73 1.36
C ILE A 283 0.67 11.54 1.24
N SER A 284 0.04 11.13 2.34
CA SER A 284 -0.99 10.08 2.44
C SER A 284 -2.25 10.34 1.60
N THR A 285 -2.43 11.56 1.07
CA THR A 285 -3.59 11.90 0.23
C THR A 285 -3.28 11.95 -1.26
N VAL A 286 -2.02 11.88 -1.69
CA VAL A 286 -1.62 12.05 -3.09
C VAL A 286 -0.93 10.77 -3.57
N TRP A 287 -1.55 10.10 -4.54
CA TRP A 287 -1.16 8.78 -5.03
C TRP A 287 -1.02 8.81 -6.55
N PRO A 288 0.18 9.07 -7.07
CA PRO A 288 0.48 8.90 -8.47
C PRO A 288 0.70 7.41 -8.79
N GLU A 289 0.07 6.94 -9.86
CA GLU A 289 0.17 5.58 -10.38
C GLU A 289 0.49 5.63 -11.88
N ALA A 290 1.29 4.68 -12.36
CA ALA A 290 1.55 4.52 -13.79
C ALA A 290 0.48 3.61 -14.39
N ASP A 291 -0.20 4.06 -15.44
CA ASP A 291 -1.13 3.19 -16.17
C ASP A 291 -0.39 2.44 -17.27
N ARG A 292 -0.19 1.14 -17.00
CA ARG A 292 0.53 0.23 -17.89
C ARG A 292 -0.33 -0.30 -19.03
N THR A 293 -1.65 -0.14 -18.97
CA THR A 293 -2.56 -0.58 -20.04
C THR A 293 -2.59 0.40 -21.21
N ALA A 294 -2.24 1.67 -20.96
CA ALA A 294 -2.13 2.70 -21.98
C ALA A 294 -0.68 2.81 -22.53
N HIS A 295 0.17 3.62 -21.90
CA HIS A 295 1.57 3.82 -22.30
C HIS A 295 2.41 4.38 -21.14
N PRO A 296 3.75 4.26 -21.15
CA PRO A 296 4.61 4.66 -20.02
C PRO A 296 4.48 6.12 -19.54
N GLY A 297 4.04 7.03 -20.41
CA GLY A 297 3.76 8.43 -20.08
C GLY A 297 2.37 8.71 -19.49
N ARG A 298 1.50 7.69 -19.32
CA ARG A 298 0.15 7.85 -18.75
C ARG A 298 0.24 7.82 -17.23
N LEU A 299 -0.12 8.94 -16.60
CA LEU A 299 -0.19 9.09 -15.16
C LEU A 299 -1.65 9.04 -14.71
N VAL A 300 -1.95 8.19 -13.74
CA VAL A 300 -3.21 8.20 -12.99
C VAL A 300 -2.91 8.80 -11.62
N LEU A 301 -3.40 10.02 -11.39
CA LEU A 301 -3.24 10.70 -10.11
C LEU A 301 -4.53 10.57 -9.30
N TRP A 302 -4.48 9.80 -8.22
CA TRP A 302 -5.58 9.73 -7.24
C TRP A 302 -5.28 10.64 -6.04
N VAL A 303 -6.24 11.48 -5.68
CA VAL A 303 -6.14 12.44 -4.56
C VAL A 303 -7.31 12.24 -3.60
N ALA A 304 -7.01 11.89 -2.35
CA ALA A 304 -8.01 11.64 -1.34
C ALA A 304 -8.71 12.95 -0.87
N GLN A 305 -10.02 12.88 -0.63
CA GLN A 305 -10.79 13.98 -0.05
C GLN A 305 -10.48 14.19 1.45
N ARG A 306 -10.16 13.08 2.12
CA ARG A 306 -9.76 13.01 3.52
C ARG A 306 -8.54 12.12 3.60
N ASP A 307 -7.67 12.43 4.54
CA ASP A 307 -6.51 11.62 4.86
C ASP A 307 -6.91 10.15 5.14
N PRO A 308 -6.54 9.19 4.27
CA PRO A 308 -6.85 7.77 4.47
C PRO A 308 -6.27 7.22 5.78
N ALA A 309 -5.16 7.77 6.26
CA ALA A 309 -4.58 7.40 7.55
C ALA A 309 -5.52 7.71 8.72
N LYS A 310 -6.33 8.78 8.57
CA LYS A 310 -7.31 9.26 9.57
C LYS A 310 -8.74 8.83 9.26
N ALA A 311 -8.93 8.00 8.23
CA ALA A 311 -10.25 7.45 7.91
C ALA A 311 -10.72 6.54 9.05
N GLY A 312 -12.04 6.48 9.25
CA GLY A 312 -12.62 5.58 10.24
C GLY A 312 -12.27 4.12 9.92
N ARG A 313 -12.07 3.32 10.97
CA ARG A 313 -11.80 1.88 10.88
C ARG A 313 -12.84 1.19 10.00
N LYS A 314 -12.39 0.48 8.95
CA LYS A 314 -13.22 -0.43 8.18
C LYS A 314 -13.22 -1.82 8.83
N LEU A 315 -14.37 -2.49 8.81
CA LEU A 315 -14.50 -3.84 9.35
C LEU A 315 -13.93 -4.85 8.37
N TRP A 316 -13.11 -5.76 8.89
CA TRP A 316 -12.62 -6.91 8.13
C TRP A 316 -13.80 -7.83 7.75
N PRO A 317 -13.85 -8.38 6.51
CA PRO A 317 -14.96 -9.23 6.08
C PRO A 317 -15.23 -10.42 7.00
N LEU A 318 -14.18 -11.04 7.53
CA LEU A 318 -14.27 -12.21 8.41
C LEU A 318 -14.36 -11.84 9.91
N MET A 319 -14.73 -10.60 10.23
CA MET A 319 -14.77 -10.13 11.63
C MET A 319 -15.82 -10.87 12.46
N LYS A 320 -17.02 -11.14 11.92
CA LYS A 320 -18.17 -11.62 12.71
C LYS A 320 -18.59 -13.04 12.38
N ASP A 321 -18.52 -13.42 11.12
CA ASP A 321 -18.97 -14.70 10.60
C ASP A 321 -18.06 -15.17 9.45
N GLY A 322 -18.36 -16.36 8.94
CA GLY A 322 -17.63 -17.00 7.84
C GLY A 322 -16.46 -17.88 8.27
N GLN A 323 -16.00 -18.65 7.29
CA GLN A 323 -14.78 -19.43 7.30
C GLN A 323 -13.92 -18.99 6.11
N ALA A 324 -12.66 -19.39 6.11
CA ALA A 324 -11.72 -19.12 5.04
C ALA A 324 -11.29 -20.41 4.35
N ASP A 325 -10.65 -20.27 3.19
CA ASP A 325 -9.92 -21.33 2.51
C ASP A 325 -8.58 -20.75 2.08
N VAL A 326 -7.47 -21.29 2.59
CA VAL A 326 -6.11 -20.80 2.29
C VAL A 326 -5.73 -21.01 0.82
N TYR A 327 -6.40 -21.92 0.12
CA TYR A 327 -6.27 -22.10 -1.33
C TYR A 327 -6.83 -20.90 -2.12
N GLU A 328 -7.75 -20.13 -1.53
CA GLU A 328 -8.39 -18.95 -2.12
C GLU A 328 -7.76 -17.64 -1.61
N PRO A 329 -8.01 -16.49 -2.27
CA PRO A 329 -7.60 -15.18 -1.76
C PRO A 329 -8.22 -14.89 -0.38
N LEU A 330 -7.38 -14.59 0.61
CA LEU A 330 -7.80 -14.23 1.97
C LEU A 330 -7.95 -12.72 2.10
N PRO A 331 -9.01 -12.20 2.73
CA PRO A 331 -9.13 -10.76 2.97
C PRO A 331 -8.01 -10.30 3.90
N PHE A 332 -7.26 -9.27 3.51
CA PHE A 332 -6.12 -8.77 4.29
C PHE A 332 -6.34 -7.35 4.83
N GLY A 333 -6.74 -6.44 3.95
CA GLY A 333 -6.78 -5.02 4.28
C GLY A 333 -7.51 -4.19 3.26
N PHE A 334 -7.26 -2.88 3.26
CA PHE A 334 -7.90 -1.96 2.33
C PHE A 334 -6.86 -1.05 1.66
N ASP A 335 -7.05 -0.77 0.38
CA ASP A 335 -6.26 0.26 -0.31
C ASP A 335 -6.65 1.68 0.19
N PRO A 336 -5.91 2.74 -0.16
CA PRO A 336 -6.26 4.11 0.20
C PRO A 336 -7.65 4.56 -0.29
N ARG A 337 -8.16 3.94 -1.37
CA ARG A 337 -9.51 4.18 -1.94
C ARG A 337 -10.59 3.45 -1.13
N GLY A 338 -10.19 2.54 -0.26
CA GLY A 338 -11.02 1.74 0.61
C GLY A 338 -11.56 0.46 -0.04
N ASN A 339 -11.01 0.02 -1.17
CA ASN A 339 -11.31 -1.29 -1.75
C ASN A 339 -10.65 -2.38 -0.91
N LEU A 340 -11.30 -3.54 -0.81
CA LEU A 340 -10.72 -4.69 -0.14
C LEU A 340 -9.50 -5.18 -0.93
N VAL A 341 -8.41 -5.43 -0.23
CA VAL A 341 -7.22 -6.06 -0.75
C VAL A 341 -7.11 -7.44 -0.12
N GLU A 342 -6.95 -8.43 -0.98
CA GLU A 342 -6.84 -9.85 -0.62
C GLU A 342 -5.41 -10.35 -0.85
N ILE A 343 -5.03 -11.38 -0.11
CA ILE A 343 -3.74 -12.04 -0.20
C ILE A 343 -3.93 -13.54 -0.43
N THR A 344 -3.38 -14.07 -1.51
CA THR A 344 -3.31 -15.51 -1.75
C THR A 344 -2.04 -16.07 -1.09
N LEU A 345 -2.19 -16.99 -0.13
CA LEU A 345 -1.04 -17.59 0.55
C LEU A 345 -0.65 -18.93 -0.10
N MET A 346 -1.60 -19.69 -0.65
CA MET A 346 -1.26 -20.96 -1.29
C MET A 346 -0.29 -20.74 -2.45
N TYR A 347 0.75 -21.58 -2.48
CA TYR A 347 1.87 -21.50 -3.43
C TYR A 347 2.71 -20.21 -3.36
N SER A 348 2.54 -19.37 -2.33
CA SER A 348 3.31 -18.13 -2.17
C SER A 348 3.77 -17.93 -0.73
N ASN A 349 5.08 -17.86 -0.55
CA ASN A 349 5.68 -17.40 0.71
C ASN A 349 5.52 -15.87 0.86
N LEU A 350 5.57 -15.39 2.09
CA LEU A 350 5.39 -13.98 2.42
C LEU A 350 6.54 -13.47 3.29
N LEU A 351 7.09 -12.33 2.92
CA LEU A 351 8.04 -11.57 3.74
C LEU A 351 7.39 -10.25 4.16
N VAL A 352 7.35 -9.97 5.45
CA VAL A 352 6.87 -8.71 6.02
C VAL A 352 8.03 -8.00 6.69
N GLY A 353 8.27 -6.74 6.35
CA GLY A 353 9.31 -5.93 6.98
C GLY A 353 8.83 -4.53 7.31
N GLY A 354 9.29 -3.97 8.43
CA GLY A 354 8.99 -2.60 8.81
C GLY A 354 9.44 -2.28 10.23
N ILE A 355 9.67 -1.01 10.54
CA ILE A 355 10.20 -0.58 11.84
C ILE A 355 9.23 -0.85 13.00
N PRO A 356 9.71 -0.91 14.26
CA PRO A 356 8.84 -0.97 15.42
C PRO A 356 7.75 0.11 15.40
N GLY A 357 6.51 -0.26 15.73
CA GLY A 357 5.37 0.67 15.71
C GLY A 357 4.74 0.93 14.34
N SER A 358 5.29 0.39 13.23
CA SER A 358 4.72 0.53 11.88
C SER A 358 3.41 -0.26 11.65
N GLY A 359 3.02 -1.12 12.60
CA GLY A 359 1.80 -1.93 12.54
C GLY A 359 2.00 -3.40 12.11
N LYS A 360 3.23 -3.93 12.21
CA LYS A 360 3.58 -5.33 11.91
C LYS A 360 2.66 -6.35 12.60
N THR A 361 2.40 -6.16 13.90
CA THR A 361 1.47 -7.02 14.67
C THR A 361 0.06 -7.07 14.06
N SER A 362 -0.47 -5.92 13.61
CA SER A 362 -1.79 -5.90 12.95
C SER A 362 -1.78 -6.65 11.62
N CYS A 363 -0.69 -6.56 10.85
CA CYS A 363 -0.52 -7.34 9.64
C CYS A 363 -0.46 -8.85 9.94
N ALA A 364 0.35 -9.25 10.93
CA ALA A 364 0.47 -10.64 11.36
C ALA A 364 -0.88 -11.21 11.78
N LEU A 365 -1.63 -10.49 12.64
CA LEU A 365 -2.96 -10.90 13.09
C LEU A 365 -3.94 -11.09 11.93
N ALA A 366 -4.01 -10.14 10.98
CA ALA A 366 -4.94 -10.25 9.85
C ALA A 366 -4.66 -11.49 8.99
N ILE A 367 -3.38 -11.83 8.80
CA ILE A 367 -2.96 -13.01 8.04
C ILE A 367 -3.24 -14.30 8.82
N VAL A 368 -2.77 -14.35 10.07
CA VAL A 368 -2.88 -15.54 10.94
C VAL A 368 -4.33 -15.86 11.24
N LEU A 369 -5.19 -14.87 11.51
CA LEU A 369 -6.62 -15.08 11.69
C LEU A 369 -7.32 -15.53 10.40
N GLY A 370 -6.85 -15.08 9.24
CA GLY A 370 -7.33 -15.57 7.94
C GLY A 370 -7.07 -17.07 7.79
N VAL A 371 -5.84 -17.51 8.07
CA VAL A 371 -5.46 -18.94 8.07
C VAL A 371 -6.18 -19.72 9.17
N ALA A 372 -6.34 -19.12 10.35
CA ALA A 372 -7.10 -19.71 11.45
C ALA A 372 -8.56 -19.97 11.06
N LEU A 373 -9.15 -19.26 10.11
CA LEU A 373 -10.53 -19.53 9.71
C LEU A 373 -10.67 -20.64 8.68
N ASP A 374 -9.58 -21.20 8.17
CA ASP A 374 -9.57 -22.44 7.39
C ASP A 374 -9.38 -23.64 8.34
N PRO A 375 -10.39 -24.50 8.53
CA PRO A 375 -10.29 -25.64 9.44
C PRO A 375 -9.33 -26.73 8.96
N THR A 376 -8.92 -26.71 7.69
CA THR A 376 -7.97 -27.69 7.11
C THR A 376 -6.52 -27.23 7.18
N ALA A 377 -6.28 -25.97 7.54
CA ALA A 377 -4.95 -25.41 7.64
C ALA A 377 -4.34 -25.66 9.04
N GLU A 378 -3.06 -26.03 9.03
CA GLU A 378 -2.24 -26.23 10.21
C GLU A 378 -1.35 -25.01 10.46
N LEU A 379 -1.41 -24.45 11.67
CA LEU A 379 -0.66 -23.25 12.07
C LEU A 379 0.53 -23.62 12.94
N TRP A 380 1.70 -23.16 12.51
CA TRP A 380 2.97 -23.24 13.24
C TRP A 380 3.46 -21.80 13.43
N ILE A 381 3.53 -21.34 14.67
CA ILE A 381 3.85 -19.95 14.99
C ILE A 381 5.02 -19.90 15.97
N TYR A 382 6.00 -19.08 15.61
CA TYR A 382 7.18 -18.76 16.40
C TYR A 382 7.23 -17.25 16.57
N GLU A 383 6.80 -16.76 17.74
CA GLU A 383 6.85 -15.35 18.12
C GLU A 383 8.15 -15.08 18.88
N LEU A 384 9.23 -14.73 18.17
CA LEU A 384 10.57 -14.58 18.74
C LEU A 384 10.80 -13.23 19.43
N LYS A 385 9.74 -12.75 20.10
CA LYS A 385 9.69 -11.49 20.84
C LYS A 385 9.15 -11.68 22.26
N GLY A 386 8.43 -12.78 22.50
CA GLY A 386 7.81 -13.05 23.81
C GLY A 386 6.70 -12.09 24.21
N SER A 387 6.10 -11.33 23.28
CA SER A 387 5.09 -10.31 23.62
C SER A 387 3.66 -10.85 23.79
N GLY A 388 3.40 -12.08 23.34
CA GLY A 388 2.05 -12.67 23.33
C GLY A 388 1.11 -11.98 22.34
N ASP A 389 1.66 -11.32 21.32
CA ASP A 389 0.90 -10.56 20.33
C ASP A 389 -0.04 -11.48 19.52
N LEU A 390 0.29 -12.78 19.44
CA LEU A 390 -0.47 -13.81 18.73
C LEU A 390 -1.14 -14.85 19.67
N ASP A 391 -1.21 -14.59 20.98
CA ASP A 391 -1.73 -15.56 21.97
C ASP A 391 -3.18 -15.98 21.70
N SER A 392 -3.97 -15.10 21.07
CA SER A 392 -5.36 -15.38 20.69
C SER A 392 -5.51 -16.69 19.90
N VAL A 393 -4.54 -17.03 19.04
CA VAL A 393 -4.59 -18.25 18.21
C VAL A 393 -3.81 -19.43 18.80
N LYS A 394 -3.14 -19.28 19.95
CA LYS A 394 -2.42 -20.37 20.61
C LYS A 394 -3.25 -21.66 20.77
N PRO A 395 -4.56 -21.62 21.13
CA PRO A 395 -5.36 -22.84 21.30
C PRO A 395 -5.61 -23.66 20.03
N ILE A 396 -5.36 -23.10 18.84
CA ILE A 396 -5.59 -23.77 17.54
C ILE A 396 -4.29 -24.15 16.82
N CYS A 397 -3.14 -23.71 17.32
CA CYS A 397 -1.85 -23.96 16.69
C CYS A 397 -1.41 -25.42 16.91
N HIS A 398 -0.84 -26.02 15.87
CA HIS A 398 -0.11 -27.27 16.02
C HIS A 398 1.14 -27.06 16.86
N ARG A 399 1.84 -25.96 16.61
CA ARG A 399 3.01 -25.51 17.37
C ARG A 399 2.92 -24.00 17.58
N TYR A 400 3.05 -23.58 18.83
CA TYR A 400 3.15 -22.19 19.24
C TYR A 400 4.30 -22.04 20.23
N VAL A 401 5.25 -21.17 19.89
CA VAL A 401 6.40 -20.82 20.71
C VAL A 401 6.44 -19.29 20.80
N SER A 402 6.72 -18.77 22.00
CA SER A 402 6.75 -17.33 22.26
C SER A 402 7.84 -17.03 23.27
N GLY A 403 8.92 -16.43 22.79
CA GLY A 403 10.15 -16.17 23.53
C GLY A 403 11.34 -16.09 22.58
N ASP A 404 12.46 -15.57 23.06
CA ASP A 404 13.69 -15.31 22.32
C ASP A 404 14.93 -16.00 22.94
N GLU A 405 14.70 -16.97 23.85
CA GLU A 405 15.77 -17.78 24.43
C GLU A 405 16.25 -18.86 23.43
N ASP A 406 17.45 -19.42 23.63
CA ASP A 406 18.04 -20.41 22.73
C ASP A 406 17.10 -21.61 22.45
N GLU A 407 16.35 -22.06 23.46
CA GLU A 407 15.35 -23.13 23.31
C GLU A 407 14.19 -22.74 22.38
N ASP A 408 13.79 -21.47 22.37
CA ASP A 408 12.73 -20.94 21.50
C ASP A 408 13.24 -20.80 20.05
N LEU A 409 14.48 -20.34 19.89
CA LEU A 409 15.16 -20.24 18.59
C LEU A 409 15.37 -21.63 17.97
N GLU A 410 15.84 -22.60 18.76
CA GLU A 410 15.98 -24.00 18.34
C GLU A 410 14.61 -24.59 17.95
N ALA A 411 13.55 -24.28 18.70
CA ALA A 411 12.21 -24.73 18.35
C ALA A 411 11.73 -24.17 16.99
N ALA A 412 12.11 -22.93 16.64
CA ALA A 412 11.82 -22.33 15.35
C ALA A 412 12.62 -22.98 14.21
N LEU A 413 13.91 -23.28 14.42
CA LEU A 413 14.71 -24.10 13.51
C LEU A 413 14.07 -25.47 13.29
N ALA A 414 13.75 -26.19 14.37
CA ALA A 414 13.07 -27.48 14.32
C ALA A 414 11.73 -27.41 13.58
N GLY A 415 11.02 -26.28 13.67
CA GLY A 415 9.83 -25.99 12.87
C GLY A 415 10.08 -25.96 11.37
N MET A 416 11.14 -25.25 10.96
CA MET A 416 11.56 -25.24 9.56
C MET A 416 12.01 -26.62 9.10
N ARG A 417 12.76 -27.37 9.93
CA ARG A 417 13.15 -28.76 9.65
C ARG A 417 11.92 -29.65 9.46
N ALA A 418 10.92 -29.57 10.35
CA ALA A 418 9.66 -30.28 10.20
C ALA A 418 8.92 -29.89 8.90
N GLY A 419 8.96 -28.62 8.50
CA GLY A 419 8.46 -28.16 7.20
C GLY A 419 9.18 -28.80 6.00
N ILE A 420 10.51 -29.00 6.10
CA ILE A 420 11.31 -29.67 5.08
C ILE A 420 10.89 -31.13 4.92
N ALA A 421 10.86 -31.89 6.02
CA ALA A 421 10.46 -33.29 6.00
C ALA A 421 9.02 -33.47 5.51
N GLU A 422 8.13 -32.58 5.90
CA GLU A 422 6.74 -32.56 5.45
C GLU A 422 6.62 -32.42 3.94
N TYR A 423 7.29 -31.41 3.33
CA TYR A 423 7.21 -31.28 1.88
C TYR A 423 7.84 -32.47 1.18
N GLN A 424 8.90 -33.07 1.72
CA GLN A 424 9.53 -34.25 1.12
C GLN A 424 8.59 -35.45 1.11
N ARG A 425 7.86 -35.69 2.21
CA ARG A 425 6.82 -36.72 2.28
C ARG A 425 5.71 -36.45 1.26
N ARG A 426 5.17 -35.23 1.24
CA ARG A 426 4.11 -34.85 0.28
C ARG A 426 4.59 -34.98 -1.15
N ALA A 427 5.83 -34.56 -1.44
CA ALA A 427 6.42 -34.67 -2.77
C ALA A 427 6.61 -36.14 -3.19
N ALA A 428 7.00 -37.03 -2.28
CA ALA A 428 7.09 -38.46 -2.57
C ALA A 428 5.72 -39.05 -2.94
N PHE A 429 4.67 -38.70 -2.20
CA PHE A 429 3.30 -39.09 -2.51
C PHE A 429 2.82 -38.52 -3.84
N VAL A 430 2.91 -37.20 -4.05
CA VAL A 430 2.44 -36.56 -5.30
C VAL A 430 3.20 -37.08 -6.53
N ARG A 431 4.48 -37.47 -6.38
CA ARG A 431 5.25 -38.09 -7.46
C ARG A 431 4.81 -39.52 -7.78
N SER A 432 4.26 -40.27 -6.83
CA SER A 432 3.79 -41.64 -7.06
C SER A 432 2.42 -41.68 -7.76
N LEU A 433 1.68 -40.58 -7.77
CA LEU A 433 0.37 -40.48 -8.42
C LEU A 433 0.47 -40.44 -9.96
N PRO A 434 -0.52 -41.01 -10.67
CA PRO A 434 -0.59 -40.92 -12.12
C PRO A 434 -0.89 -39.49 -12.57
N ALA A 435 -0.40 -39.10 -13.76
CA ALA A 435 -0.54 -37.74 -14.29
C ALA A 435 -2.00 -37.26 -14.40
N SER A 436 -2.96 -38.18 -14.60
CA SER A 436 -4.40 -37.89 -14.64
C SER A 436 -4.95 -37.32 -13.33
N GLU A 437 -4.27 -37.56 -12.22
CA GLU A 437 -4.70 -37.07 -10.90
C GLU A 437 -4.02 -35.76 -10.48
N VAL A 438 -2.99 -35.35 -11.21
CA VAL A 438 -2.25 -34.11 -11.00
C VAL A 438 -2.21 -33.29 -12.30
N PRO A 439 -3.38 -32.98 -12.91
CA PRO A 439 -3.47 -32.36 -14.23
C PRO A 439 -2.86 -30.95 -14.28
N GLU A 440 -2.83 -30.25 -13.15
CA GLU A 440 -2.22 -28.92 -13.01
C GLU A 440 -0.73 -28.97 -12.60
N GLY A 441 -0.08 -30.11 -12.80
CA GLY A 441 1.29 -30.39 -12.38
C GLY A 441 1.36 -31.05 -11.00
N ARG A 442 2.56 -31.56 -10.67
CA ARG A 442 2.85 -32.28 -9.42
C ARG A 442 2.91 -31.33 -8.21
N LYS A 443 1.75 -30.79 -7.84
CA LYS A 443 1.52 -29.91 -6.68
C LYS A 443 0.34 -30.42 -5.85
N VAL A 444 0.32 -30.05 -4.58
CA VAL A 444 -0.84 -30.31 -3.70
C VAL A 444 -1.93 -29.30 -4.02
N THR A 445 -3.13 -29.77 -4.36
CA THR A 445 -4.32 -28.96 -4.62
C THR A 445 -5.41 -29.26 -3.59
N ARG A 446 -6.42 -28.38 -3.50
CA ARG A 446 -7.61 -28.59 -2.66
C ARG A 446 -8.27 -29.95 -2.95
N ALA A 447 -8.51 -30.23 -4.23
CA ALA A 447 -9.10 -31.49 -4.67
C ALA A 447 -8.27 -32.72 -4.28
N LEU A 448 -6.93 -32.61 -4.32
CA LEU A 448 -6.06 -33.71 -3.92
C LEU A 448 -6.10 -33.94 -2.40
N ALA A 449 -6.13 -32.88 -1.62
CA ALA A 449 -6.25 -32.95 -0.16
C ALA A 449 -7.59 -33.56 0.28
N GLU A 450 -8.68 -33.27 -0.44
CA GLU A 450 -10.00 -33.85 -0.17
C GLU A 450 -10.10 -35.31 -0.63
N LYS A 451 -9.43 -35.68 -1.74
CA LYS A 451 -9.43 -37.05 -2.26
C LYS A 451 -8.62 -38.00 -1.37
N TYR A 452 -7.53 -37.53 -0.78
CA TYR A 452 -6.60 -38.31 0.04
C TYR A 452 -6.46 -37.74 1.46
N PRO A 453 -7.54 -37.75 2.26
CA PRO A 453 -7.53 -37.14 3.59
C PRO A 453 -6.52 -37.80 4.53
N GLU A 454 -6.22 -39.08 4.35
CA GLU A 454 -5.23 -39.83 5.13
C GLU A 454 -3.78 -39.36 4.90
N GLN A 455 -3.52 -38.66 3.79
CA GLN A 455 -2.21 -38.08 3.49
C GLN A 455 -1.98 -36.71 4.13
N GLN A 456 -3.03 -36.12 4.74
CA GLN A 456 -2.97 -34.86 5.48
C GLN A 456 -2.35 -33.70 4.66
N LEU A 457 -2.83 -33.54 3.42
CA LEU A 457 -2.29 -32.55 2.46
C LEU A 457 -2.83 -31.13 2.68
N GLY A 458 -3.46 -30.85 3.82
CA GLY A 458 -3.92 -29.50 4.17
C GLY A 458 -2.77 -28.48 4.21
N PRO A 459 -3.04 -27.19 4.02
CA PRO A 459 -2.00 -26.17 4.06
C PRO A 459 -1.30 -26.14 5.42
N ARG A 460 0.03 -26.15 5.45
CA ARG A 460 0.82 -25.87 6.66
C ARG A 460 1.42 -24.49 6.52
N VAL A 461 1.05 -23.59 7.42
CA VAL A 461 1.56 -22.22 7.44
C VAL A 461 2.50 -22.07 8.63
N ILE A 462 3.78 -21.84 8.32
CA ILE A 462 4.84 -21.59 9.29
C ILE A 462 5.07 -20.07 9.34
N VAL A 463 4.83 -19.48 10.50
CA VAL A 463 4.98 -18.04 10.75
C VAL A 463 6.12 -17.85 11.74
N ILE A 464 7.14 -17.09 11.34
CA ILE A 464 8.24 -16.69 12.21
C ILE A 464 8.21 -15.18 12.32
N ASP A 465 7.81 -14.69 13.49
CA ASP A 465 7.83 -13.28 13.84
C ASP A 465 9.17 -12.93 14.51
N GLU A 466 9.79 -11.84 14.08
CA GLU A 466 11.18 -11.50 14.41
C GLU A 466 12.21 -12.52 13.91
N VAL A 467 12.09 -12.92 12.65
CA VAL A 467 13.03 -13.88 12.04
C VAL A 467 14.50 -13.43 12.11
N GLN A 468 14.78 -12.13 12.30
CA GLN A 468 16.15 -11.66 12.45
C GLN A 468 16.87 -12.29 13.64
N GLU A 469 16.17 -12.66 14.72
CA GLU A 469 16.80 -13.31 15.87
C GLU A 469 17.52 -14.60 15.45
N LEU A 470 16.95 -15.35 14.50
CA LEU A 470 17.60 -16.53 13.93
C LEU A 470 18.77 -16.16 13.00
N PHE A 471 18.60 -15.15 12.15
CA PHE A 471 19.60 -14.78 11.15
C PHE A 471 20.81 -14.03 11.71
N THR A 472 20.72 -13.53 12.94
CA THR A 472 21.84 -12.89 13.64
C THR A 472 22.43 -13.75 14.75
N HIS A 473 21.79 -14.87 15.11
CA HIS A 473 22.32 -15.79 16.11
C HIS A 473 23.62 -16.44 15.62
N ASP A 474 24.62 -16.52 16.50
CA ASP A 474 25.96 -16.94 16.11
C ASP A 474 26.00 -18.39 15.58
N ASP A 475 25.24 -19.29 16.21
CA ASP A 475 25.21 -20.71 15.87
C ASP A 475 24.16 -21.07 14.81
N TYR A 476 23.12 -20.25 14.64
CA TYR A 476 21.92 -20.64 13.88
C TYR A 476 21.77 -19.92 12.54
N LYS A 477 22.44 -18.79 12.34
CA LYS A 477 22.25 -17.92 11.16
C LYS A 477 22.38 -18.65 9.82
N ASP A 478 23.40 -19.50 9.67
CA ASP A 478 23.70 -20.17 8.41
C ASP A 478 22.66 -21.26 8.11
N GLU A 479 22.34 -22.07 9.12
CA GLU A 479 21.32 -23.11 9.01
C GLU A 479 19.92 -22.52 8.78
N ALA A 480 19.54 -21.49 9.54
CA ALA A 480 18.27 -20.80 9.40
C ALA A 480 18.10 -20.24 7.98
N ALA A 481 19.13 -19.58 7.43
CA ALA A 481 19.11 -19.03 6.09
C ALA A 481 18.97 -20.13 5.02
N ALA A 482 19.67 -21.26 5.19
CA ALA A 482 19.58 -22.41 4.30
C ALA A 482 18.19 -23.06 4.32
N LEU A 483 17.64 -23.32 5.51
CA LEU A 483 16.32 -23.91 5.70
C LEU A 483 15.21 -23.02 5.13
N ALA A 484 15.22 -21.73 5.47
CA ALA A 484 14.25 -20.77 4.95
C ALA A 484 14.30 -20.71 3.42
N THR A 485 15.50 -20.60 2.84
CA THR A 485 15.68 -20.59 1.38
C THR A 485 15.13 -21.86 0.72
N ARG A 486 15.42 -23.03 1.30
CA ARG A 486 14.94 -24.31 0.78
C ARG A 486 13.42 -24.44 0.84
N LEU A 487 12.81 -24.05 1.96
CA LEU A 487 11.34 -23.99 2.10
C LEU A 487 10.72 -23.07 1.05
N ILE A 488 11.26 -21.86 0.89
CA ILE A 488 10.73 -20.86 -0.02
C ILE A 488 10.73 -21.35 -1.48
N LYS A 489 11.81 -22.03 -1.88
CA LYS A 489 11.99 -22.49 -3.26
C LYS A 489 11.23 -23.79 -3.56
N LYS A 490 11.21 -24.76 -2.63
CA LYS A 490 10.73 -26.13 -2.92
C LYS A 490 9.39 -26.48 -2.30
N ALA A 491 9.05 -25.94 -1.13
CA ALA A 491 7.97 -26.47 -0.31
C ALA A 491 6.58 -25.92 -0.67
N ARG A 492 6.52 -24.70 -1.24
CA ARG A 492 5.26 -24.00 -1.54
C ARG A 492 4.29 -24.79 -2.44
N ALA A 493 4.82 -25.53 -3.42
CA ALA A 493 4.01 -26.37 -4.32
C ALA A 493 3.32 -27.53 -3.60
N TYR A 494 3.82 -27.92 -2.44
CA TYR A 494 3.29 -29.01 -1.61
C TYR A 494 2.46 -28.50 -0.43
N GLY A 495 2.07 -27.21 -0.45
CA GLY A 495 1.20 -26.61 0.57
C GLY A 495 1.91 -26.25 1.86
N ILE A 496 3.24 -26.10 1.85
CA ILE A 496 4.01 -25.59 3.00
C ILE A 496 4.38 -24.14 2.71
N ILE A 497 3.82 -23.23 3.49
CA ILE A 497 3.90 -21.78 3.29
C ILE A 497 4.71 -21.19 4.43
N LEU A 498 5.78 -20.48 4.10
CA LEU A 498 6.62 -19.76 5.06
C LEU A 498 6.26 -18.27 5.05
N ILE A 499 5.99 -17.73 6.23
CA ILE A 499 5.73 -16.31 6.47
C ILE A 499 6.80 -15.81 7.43
N LEU A 500 7.63 -14.89 6.96
CA LEU A 500 8.72 -14.30 7.72
C LEU A 500 8.38 -12.84 8.02
N LEU A 501 8.51 -12.43 9.27
CA LEU A 501 8.31 -11.05 9.66
C LEU A 501 9.55 -10.53 10.38
N THR A 502 9.99 -9.31 10.05
CA THR A 502 11.16 -8.69 10.68
C THR A 502 10.92 -7.21 10.98
N GLN A 503 11.41 -6.75 12.14
CA GLN A 503 11.47 -5.33 12.47
C GLN A 503 12.77 -4.64 12.07
N ASN A 504 13.83 -5.42 11.79
CA ASN A 504 15.12 -4.90 11.37
C ASN A 504 15.45 -5.38 9.94
N PRO A 505 14.93 -4.71 8.89
CA PRO A 505 15.20 -5.11 7.51
C PRO A 505 16.61 -4.69 7.02
N ASP A 506 17.66 -4.90 7.81
CA ASP A 506 19.04 -4.72 7.37
C ASP A 506 19.62 -6.00 6.76
N ALA A 507 20.82 -5.92 6.15
CA ALA A 507 21.39 -7.04 5.41
C ALA A 507 21.77 -8.25 6.30
N PRO A 508 22.35 -8.08 7.51
CA PRO A 508 22.59 -9.19 8.43
C PRO A 508 21.30 -9.85 8.91
N SER A 509 20.28 -9.05 9.24
CA SER A 509 19.00 -9.52 9.79
C SER A 509 18.08 -10.14 8.75
N LEU A 510 18.37 -9.97 7.46
CA LEU A 510 17.59 -10.53 6.37
C LEU A 510 18.50 -10.89 5.19
N PRO A 511 19.07 -12.11 5.19
CA PRO A 511 19.99 -12.56 4.16
C PRO A 511 19.39 -12.46 2.75
N SER A 512 20.23 -12.05 1.78
CA SER A 512 19.79 -11.87 0.39
C SER A 512 19.29 -13.15 -0.28
N SER A 513 19.82 -14.32 0.12
CA SER A 513 19.34 -15.63 -0.33
C SER A 513 17.86 -15.86 0.01
N VAL A 514 17.45 -15.44 1.21
CA VAL A 514 16.08 -15.53 1.69
C VAL A 514 15.22 -14.47 1.02
N SER A 515 15.57 -13.19 1.16
CA SER A 515 14.72 -12.08 0.70
C SER A 515 14.50 -12.07 -0.81
N SER A 516 15.51 -12.43 -1.62
CA SER A 516 15.37 -12.52 -3.09
C SER A 516 14.46 -13.66 -3.55
N SER A 517 14.37 -14.75 -2.78
CA SER A 517 13.60 -15.95 -3.11
C SER A 517 12.10 -15.79 -2.87
N VAL A 518 11.68 -14.89 -1.97
CA VAL A 518 10.27 -14.70 -1.62
C VAL A 518 9.52 -13.94 -2.72
N GLY A 519 8.40 -14.51 -3.21
CA GLY A 519 7.62 -13.92 -4.30
C GLY A 519 6.67 -12.79 -3.89
N THR A 520 6.05 -12.89 -2.70
CA THR A 520 5.14 -11.88 -2.15
C THR A 520 5.80 -11.17 -0.98
N ARG A 521 5.85 -9.85 -1.01
CA ARG A 521 6.53 -9.01 -0.01
C ARG A 521 5.60 -7.92 0.47
N LEU A 522 5.60 -7.63 1.76
CA LEU A 522 4.88 -6.51 2.37
C LEU A 522 5.88 -5.65 3.14
N CYS A 523 6.08 -4.42 2.69
CA CYS A 523 6.96 -3.47 3.38
C CYS A 523 6.13 -2.35 4.00
N LEU A 524 6.09 -2.32 5.33
CA LEU A 524 5.53 -1.22 6.12
C LEU A 524 6.53 -0.06 6.18
N ALA A 525 6.23 0.98 6.95
CA ALA A 525 7.12 2.12 7.13
C ALA A 525 8.55 1.68 7.48
N VAL A 526 9.55 2.26 6.79
CA VAL A 526 10.98 2.01 6.97
C VAL A 526 11.77 3.31 6.94
N MET A 527 12.94 3.33 7.61
CA MET A 527 13.74 4.55 7.75
C MET A 527 14.44 4.99 6.47
N ASP A 528 14.87 4.05 5.64
CA ASP A 528 15.68 4.36 4.46
C ASP A 528 15.40 3.44 3.26
N TRP A 529 16.00 3.81 2.14
CA TRP A 529 15.85 3.09 0.87
C TRP A 529 16.54 1.72 0.87
N ARG A 530 17.53 1.48 1.75
CA ARG A 530 18.22 0.18 1.85
C ARG A 530 17.29 -0.83 2.50
N ALA A 531 16.69 -0.47 3.64
CA ALA A 531 15.64 -1.23 4.29
C ALA A 531 14.48 -1.54 3.34
N ASN A 532 14.03 -0.53 2.58
CA ASN A 532 13.01 -0.70 1.54
C ASN A 532 13.39 -1.78 0.52
N ASN A 533 14.62 -1.71 -0.02
CA ASN A 533 15.09 -2.65 -1.03
C ASN A 533 15.39 -4.04 -0.47
N ASN A 534 15.80 -4.16 0.79
CA ASN A 534 15.99 -5.44 1.45
C ASN A 534 14.67 -6.22 1.57
N VAL A 535 13.55 -5.51 1.80
CA VAL A 535 12.22 -6.13 1.86
C VAL A 535 11.58 -6.29 0.49
N LEU A 536 11.51 -5.22 -0.31
CA LEU A 536 10.78 -5.17 -1.60
C LEU A 536 11.62 -5.66 -2.79
N GLY A 537 12.90 -5.94 -2.58
CA GLY A 537 13.86 -6.37 -3.59
C GLY A 537 14.66 -5.23 -4.21
N THR A 538 15.81 -5.58 -4.77
CA THR A 538 16.79 -4.64 -5.35
C THR A 538 16.15 -3.70 -6.38
N GLY A 539 16.42 -2.39 -6.22
CA GLY A 539 15.90 -1.33 -7.09
C GLY A 539 14.41 -1.03 -6.94
N ALA A 540 13.71 -1.58 -5.95
CA ALA A 540 12.28 -1.30 -5.73
C ALA A 540 12.02 0.18 -5.43
N TYR A 541 12.89 0.80 -4.63
CA TYR A 541 12.83 2.22 -4.28
C TYR A 541 12.85 3.12 -5.52
N ASP A 542 13.77 2.85 -6.46
CA ASP A 542 13.92 3.62 -7.71
C ASP A 542 12.75 3.37 -8.66
N ARG A 543 12.13 2.18 -8.62
CA ARG A 543 10.88 1.89 -9.36
C ARG A 543 9.64 2.55 -8.79
N GLY A 544 9.76 3.32 -7.70
CA GLY A 544 8.64 4.03 -7.06
C GLY A 544 7.91 3.23 -5.97
N LEU A 545 8.37 2.02 -5.62
CA LEU A 545 7.86 1.28 -4.47
C LEU A 545 8.57 1.79 -3.21
N ARG A 546 8.08 2.90 -2.65
CA ARG A 546 8.71 3.66 -1.56
C ARG A 546 7.94 3.56 -0.26
N ALA A 547 8.29 2.56 0.55
CA ALA A 547 7.79 2.42 1.91
C ALA A 547 8.39 3.47 2.87
N THR A 548 9.47 4.16 2.47
CA THR A 548 10.03 5.34 3.16
C THR A 548 9.09 6.54 3.17
N ASP A 549 8.16 6.61 2.22
CA ASP A 549 7.18 7.70 2.10
C ASP A 549 5.98 7.50 3.03
N ILE A 550 5.90 6.35 3.72
CA ILE A 550 4.84 6.00 4.66
C ILE A 550 5.25 6.49 6.05
N SER A 551 4.43 7.34 6.67
CA SER A 551 4.69 7.77 8.05
C SER A 551 4.42 6.65 9.05
N ILE A 552 5.18 6.64 10.16
CA ILE A 552 4.96 5.73 11.29
C ILE A 552 3.56 5.89 11.92
N ASP A 553 2.96 7.08 11.80
CA ASP A 553 1.60 7.36 12.26
C ASP A 553 0.53 6.62 11.41
N GLU A 554 0.91 6.13 10.22
CA GLU A 554 0.04 5.40 9.30
C GLU A 554 0.07 3.89 9.57
N GLN A 555 -0.02 3.51 10.85
CA GLN A 555 0.12 2.13 11.30
C GLN A 555 -0.72 1.13 10.50
N GLY A 556 -0.06 0.03 10.12
CA GLY A 556 -0.59 -1.05 9.30
C GLY A 556 -0.55 -0.76 7.79
N THR A 557 -0.11 0.43 7.37
CA THR A 557 0.03 0.79 5.95
C THR A 557 1.38 0.32 5.42
N GLY A 558 1.37 -0.34 4.28
CA GLY A 558 2.56 -0.83 3.60
C GLY A 558 2.36 -0.98 2.10
N ILE A 559 3.43 -1.34 1.42
CA ILE A 559 3.43 -1.72 0.02
C ILE A 559 3.42 -3.25 -0.05
N LEU A 560 2.31 -3.82 -0.52
CA LEU A 560 2.21 -5.23 -0.86
C LEU A 560 2.64 -5.42 -2.31
N ALA A 561 3.76 -6.10 -2.50
CA ALA A 561 4.37 -6.34 -3.79
C ALA A 561 4.38 -7.83 -4.17
N ARG A 562 4.09 -8.11 -5.45
CA ARG A 562 4.27 -9.41 -6.09
C ARG A 562 5.14 -9.20 -7.32
N GLY A 563 6.36 -9.74 -7.29
CA GLY A 563 7.35 -9.47 -8.33
C GLY A 563 7.74 -7.99 -8.39
N ARG A 564 7.53 -7.35 -9.54
CA ARG A 564 7.87 -5.93 -9.78
C ARG A 564 6.72 -4.96 -9.51
N GLU A 565 5.54 -5.47 -9.20
CA GLU A 565 4.33 -4.70 -9.00
C GLU A 565 4.01 -4.62 -7.52
N GLY A 566 3.47 -3.49 -7.09
CA GLY A 566 3.03 -3.32 -5.72
C GLY A 566 1.88 -2.34 -5.62
N ILE A 567 1.06 -2.59 -4.61
CA ILE A 567 -0.08 -1.74 -4.24
C ILE A 567 0.11 -1.28 -2.80
N THR A 568 -0.34 -0.06 -2.51
CA THR A 568 -0.42 0.36 -1.11
C THR A 568 -1.66 -0.25 -0.48
N VAL A 569 -1.47 -0.85 0.68
CA VAL A 569 -2.53 -1.48 1.46
C VAL A 569 -2.36 -1.14 2.93
N ARG A 570 -3.47 -0.94 3.61
CA ARG A 570 -3.52 -0.86 5.07
C ARG A 570 -4.17 -2.12 5.61
N ALA A 571 -3.43 -2.88 6.42
CA ALA A 571 -3.93 -4.07 7.08
C ALA A 571 -5.21 -3.78 7.87
N ALA A 572 -6.14 -4.73 7.90
CA ALA A 572 -7.32 -4.61 8.71
C ALA A 572 -6.93 -4.51 10.20
N PHE A 573 -7.39 -3.45 10.86
CA PHE A 573 -7.13 -3.29 12.29
C PHE A 573 -8.10 -4.18 13.09
N ILE A 574 -7.57 -5.22 13.73
CA ILE A 574 -8.27 -6.18 14.58
C ILE A 574 -7.74 -6.00 16.01
N LYS A 575 -8.62 -5.74 16.97
CA LYS A 575 -8.24 -5.64 18.39
C LYS A 575 -8.01 -7.03 18.97
N GLN A 576 -7.21 -7.13 20.02
CA GLN A 576 -6.96 -8.42 20.69
C GLN A 576 -8.25 -9.12 21.15
N THR A 577 -9.20 -8.39 21.75
CA THR A 577 -10.51 -8.95 22.14
C THR A 577 -11.33 -9.48 20.96
N GLU A 578 -11.19 -8.87 19.79
CA GLU A 578 -11.85 -9.34 18.57
C GLU A 578 -11.11 -10.54 17.97
N ALA A 579 -9.77 -10.55 18.06
CA ALA A 579 -8.94 -11.69 17.67
C ALA A 579 -9.30 -12.93 18.51
N ASP A 580 -9.49 -12.79 19.82
CA ASP A 580 -9.92 -13.87 20.70
C ASP A 580 -11.27 -14.47 20.28
N ASP A 581 -12.24 -13.62 19.92
CA ASP A 581 -13.56 -14.08 19.49
C ASP A 581 -13.51 -14.79 18.13
N ILE A 582 -12.68 -14.30 17.21
CA ILE A 582 -12.41 -14.96 15.92
C ILE A 582 -11.69 -16.29 16.15
N ALA A 583 -10.72 -16.35 17.06
CA ALA A 583 -9.97 -17.56 17.38
C ALA A 583 -10.84 -18.63 18.06
N LYS A 584 -11.77 -18.25 18.94
CA LYS A 584 -12.80 -19.17 19.47
C LYS A 584 -13.66 -19.77 18.36
N ARG A 585 -14.01 -18.97 17.35
CA ARG A 585 -14.74 -19.47 16.17
C ARG A 585 -13.89 -20.43 15.35
N ALA A 586 -12.63 -20.08 15.09
CA ALA A 586 -11.66 -20.95 14.43
C ALA A 586 -11.47 -22.29 15.17
N LEU A 587 -11.42 -22.26 16.50
CA LEU A 587 -11.35 -23.46 17.34
C LEU A 587 -12.60 -24.32 17.17
N ALA A 588 -13.79 -23.72 17.25
CA ALA A 588 -15.05 -24.44 17.05
C ALA A 588 -15.13 -25.10 15.66
N LEU A 589 -14.67 -24.41 14.60
CA LEU A 589 -14.60 -24.97 13.25
C LEU A 589 -13.67 -26.19 13.17
N ARG A 590 -12.47 -26.12 13.79
CA ARG A 590 -11.52 -27.25 13.82
C ARG A 590 -12.00 -28.41 14.69
N MET A 591 -12.65 -28.12 15.82
CA MET A 591 -13.27 -29.16 16.66
C MET A 591 -14.36 -29.90 15.89
N ALA A 592 -15.22 -29.17 15.17
CA ALA A 592 -16.26 -29.78 14.33
C ALA A 592 -15.68 -30.59 13.17
N ALA A 593 -14.55 -30.15 12.59
CA ALA A 593 -13.86 -30.85 11.52
C ALA A 593 -12.96 -32.01 12.00
N GLY A 594 -12.65 -32.09 13.29
CA GLY A 594 -11.72 -33.08 13.85
C GLY A 594 -10.26 -32.88 13.43
N THR A 595 -9.85 -31.64 13.15
CA THR A 595 -8.54 -31.31 12.55
C THR A 595 -7.51 -30.75 13.53
N LEU A 596 -7.82 -30.68 14.82
CA LEU A 596 -6.86 -30.25 15.85
C LEU A 596 -5.70 -31.26 15.98
N SER A 597 -4.48 -30.75 16.12
CA SER A 597 -3.25 -31.54 16.14
C SER A 597 -2.16 -30.89 17.01
N GLY A 598 -1.09 -31.64 17.32
CA GLY A 598 0.06 -31.12 18.05
C GLY A 598 -0.29 -30.59 19.45
N GLN A 599 0.22 -29.40 19.78
CA GLN A 599 0.00 -28.77 21.09
C GLN A 599 -1.46 -28.41 21.36
N SER A 600 -2.27 -28.14 20.34
CA SER A 600 -3.70 -27.82 20.52
C SER A 600 -4.50 -28.97 21.18
N VAL A 601 -4.00 -30.21 21.09
CA VAL A 601 -4.57 -31.40 21.74
C VAL A 601 -3.71 -31.91 22.90
N GLY A 602 -2.71 -31.14 23.34
CA GLY A 602 -1.79 -31.49 24.41
C GLY A 602 -0.69 -32.50 24.01
N ALA A 603 -0.50 -32.77 22.72
CA ALA A 603 0.57 -33.63 22.25
C ALA A 603 1.92 -32.91 22.26
N GLN A 604 3.00 -33.64 22.53
CA GLN A 604 4.36 -33.15 22.28
C GLN A 604 4.64 -33.18 20.78
N VAL A 605 5.17 -32.08 20.25
CA VAL A 605 5.58 -31.99 18.85
C VAL A 605 7.02 -32.47 18.77
N ALA A 606 7.23 -33.60 18.09
CA ALA A 606 8.56 -34.18 17.93
C ALA A 606 9.42 -33.32 16.98
N GLU A 607 10.65 -33.08 17.39
CA GLU A 607 11.66 -32.45 16.56
C GLU A 607 12.10 -33.42 15.47
N GLN A 608 12.23 -32.91 14.25
CA GLN A 608 12.67 -33.70 13.11
C GLN A 608 14.06 -33.26 12.72
N ASP A 609 15.00 -34.20 12.77
CA ASP A 609 16.31 -34.01 12.16
C ASP A 609 16.18 -34.25 10.64
N VAL A 610 16.47 -33.21 9.86
CA VAL A 610 16.46 -33.25 8.38
C VAL A 610 17.84 -33.02 7.80
N GLU A 611 18.85 -32.86 8.65
CA GLU A 611 20.22 -32.70 8.21
C GLU A 611 20.67 -34.00 7.54
N THR A 612 21.32 -33.86 6.39
CA THR A 612 21.87 -35.01 5.69
C THR A 612 23.33 -35.19 6.07
N VAL A 613 23.86 -36.40 5.84
CA VAL A 613 25.30 -36.64 6.00
C VAL A 613 26.15 -35.70 5.12
N LEU A 614 25.62 -35.20 4.00
CA LEU A 614 26.31 -34.18 3.19
C LEU A 614 26.38 -32.83 3.91
N ASP A 615 25.32 -32.45 4.60
CA ASP A 615 25.27 -31.18 5.33
C ASP A 615 26.27 -31.22 6.50
N HIS A 616 26.30 -32.32 7.25
CA HIS A 616 27.30 -32.53 8.29
C HIS A 616 28.74 -32.54 7.74
N LEU A 617 28.97 -33.21 6.60
CA LEU A 617 30.29 -33.23 5.96
C LEU A 617 30.76 -31.84 5.53
N ARG A 618 29.84 -30.95 5.12
CA ARG A 618 30.19 -29.55 4.78
C ARG A 618 30.53 -28.74 6.03
N ALA A 619 29.77 -28.91 7.10
CA ALA A 619 30.00 -28.20 8.36
C ALA A 619 31.37 -28.54 8.99
N ILE A 620 31.80 -29.80 8.89
CA ILE A 620 33.07 -30.27 9.46
C ILE A 620 34.27 -30.20 8.50
N TRP A 621 34.08 -29.71 7.27
CA TRP A 621 35.14 -29.77 6.27
C TRP A 621 36.25 -28.77 6.58
N PRO A 622 37.54 -29.18 6.61
CA PRO A 622 38.63 -28.26 6.93
C PRO A 622 38.83 -27.18 5.85
N ASP A 623 38.98 -25.92 6.27
CA ASP A 623 39.19 -24.78 5.38
C ASP A 623 40.42 -24.95 4.47
N GLY A 624 40.22 -24.75 3.17
CA GLY A 624 41.29 -24.82 2.17
C GLY A 624 41.82 -26.22 1.87
N VAL A 625 41.21 -27.27 2.42
CA VAL A 625 41.63 -28.67 2.17
C VAL A 625 40.77 -29.30 1.07
N GLU A 626 41.40 -29.73 -0.02
CA GLU A 626 40.65 -30.32 -1.15
C GLU A 626 40.22 -31.77 -0.91
N THR A 627 40.98 -32.53 -0.12
CA THR A 627 40.77 -33.97 0.04
C THR A 627 40.98 -34.43 1.48
N VAL A 628 40.09 -35.29 1.97
CA VAL A 628 40.14 -35.81 3.34
C VAL A 628 39.84 -37.31 3.34
N HIS A 629 40.57 -38.09 4.14
CA HIS A 629 40.28 -39.51 4.30
C HIS A 629 39.00 -39.76 5.11
N SER A 630 38.30 -40.83 4.77
CA SER A 630 37.00 -41.19 5.33
C SER A 630 37.07 -41.42 6.84
N HIS A 631 38.13 -42.05 7.36
CA HIS A 631 38.28 -42.27 8.80
C HIS A 631 38.35 -40.96 9.60
N ARG A 632 39.10 -39.95 9.11
CA ARG A 632 39.15 -38.62 9.74
C ARG A 632 37.83 -37.88 9.65
N LEU A 633 37.13 -38.02 8.52
CA LEU A 633 35.78 -37.45 8.38
C LEU A 633 34.81 -38.10 9.36
N VAL A 634 34.89 -39.42 9.58
CA VAL A 634 34.05 -40.11 10.57
C VAL A 634 34.36 -39.65 12.00
N GLU A 635 35.64 -39.48 12.35
CA GLU A 635 36.04 -38.93 13.65
C GLU A 635 35.52 -37.50 13.86
N ALA A 636 35.66 -36.64 12.85
CA ALA A 636 35.15 -35.27 12.90
C ALA A 636 33.61 -35.23 12.93
N LEU A 637 32.93 -36.11 12.17
CA LEU A 637 31.48 -36.26 12.21
C LEU A 637 31.00 -36.73 13.58
N ALA A 638 31.70 -37.66 14.23
CA ALA A 638 31.36 -38.12 15.58
C ALA A 638 31.63 -37.08 16.67
N ALA A 639 32.63 -36.21 16.47
CA ALA A 639 32.83 -35.05 17.33
C ALA A 639 31.73 -33.99 17.15
N TYR A 640 31.23 -33.82 15.92
CA TYR A 640 30.18 -32.87 15.58
C TYR A 640 28.77 -33.34 16.00
N ARG A 641 28.40 -34.58 15.67
CA ARG A 641 27.09 -35.21 15.96
C ARG A 641 27.30 -36.61 16.55
N ALA A 642 27.60 -36.65 17.84
CA ALA A 642 27.90 -37.89 18.56
C ALA A 642 26.70 -38.86 18.63
N ASP A 643 25.47 -38.33 18.63
CA ASP A 643 24.23 -39.09 18.61
C ASP A 643 24.09 -39.98 17.36
N LEU A 644 24.58 -39.50 16.21
CA LEU A 644 24.47 -40.20 14.93
C LEU A 644 25.70 -41.05 14.59
N TYR A 645 26.90 -40.54 14.87
CA TYR A 645 28.15 -41.08 14.28
C TYR A 645 29.09 -41.77 15.26
N LYS A 646 28.86 -41.66 16.58
CA LYS A 646 29.66 -42.37 17.59
C LYS A 646 29.74 -43.89 17.35
N PRO A 647 28.68 -44.60 16.92
CA PRO A 647 28.80 -46.03 16.59
C PRO A 647 29.80 -46.33 15.47
N TRP A 648 30.11 -45.36 14.60
CA TRP A 648 31.04 -45.55 13.48
C TRP A 648 32.51 -45.43 13.92
N THR A 649 32.79 -44.69 14.99
CA THR A 649 34.15 -44.60 15.58
C THR A 649 34.54 -45.83 16.38
N GLU A 650 33.56 -46.65 16.77
CA GLU A 650 33.77 -47.93 17.44
C GLU A 650 34.16 -49.05 16.45
N MET A 651 34.05 -48.78 15.13
CA MET A 651 34.48 -49.68 14.07
C MET A 651 35.97 -49.49 13.74
N ASP A 652 36.58 -50.48 13.08
CA ASP A 652 37.90 -50.28 12.49
C ASP A 652 37.86 -49.29 11.30
N ALA A 653 39.02 -48.79 10.85
CA ALA A 653 39.09 -47.76 9.81
C ALA A 653 38.42 -48.17 8.48
N ALA A 654 38.38 -49.47 8.17
CA ALA A 654 37.72 -50.02 6.99
C ALA A 654 36.19 -50.04 7.16
N GLY A 655 35.70 -50.44 8.33
CA GLY A 655 34.29 -50.41 8.72
C GLY A 655 33.73 -48.99 8.74
N ALA A 656 34.43 -48.04 9.38
CA ALA A 656 34.08 -46.63 9.41
C ALA A 656 33.98 -46.03 7.99
N SER A 657 34.96 -46.33 7.12
CA SER A 657 34.91 -45.89 5.72
C SER A 657 33.72 -46.49 4.95
N THR A 658 33.35 -47.73 5.25
CA THR A 658 32.23 -48.42 4.60
C THR A 658 30.90 -47.84 5.06
N ALA A 659 30.75 -47.54 6.35
CA ALA A 659 29.57 -46.86 6.91
C ALA A 659 29.35 -45.48 6.26
N LEU A 660 30.42 -44.67 6.17
CA LEU A 660 30.36 -43.37 5.49
C LEU A 660 29.99 -43.53 4.01
N SER A 661 30.61 -44.47 3.30
CA SER A 661 30.31 -44.73 1.89
C SER A 661 28.85 -45.17 1.66
N ALA A 662 28.30 -45.99 2.57
CA ALA A 662 26.91 -46.41 2.53
C ALA A 662 25.95 -45.23 2.79
N ALA A 663 26.27 -44.36 3.74
CA ALA A 663 25.49 -43.16 4.04
C ALA A 663 25.49 -42.15 2.89
N LEU A 664 26.56 -42.10 2.09
CA LEU A 664 26.70 -41.20 0.94
C LEU A 664 26.05 -41.71 -0.34
N LYS A 665 25.80 -43.02 -0.44
CA LYS A 665 25.23 -43.67 -1.61
C LYS A 665 23.89 -43.07 -2.09
N PRO A 666 22.91 -42.73 -1.21
CA PRO A 666 21.66 -42.07 -1.62
C PRO A 666 21.87 -40.73 -2.34
N PHE A 667 22.97 -40.05 -2.02
CA PHE A 667 23.32 -38.75 -2.60
C PHE A 667 24.21 -38.86 -3.84
N LYS A 668 24.45 -40.08 -4.33
CA LYS A 668 25.33 -40.38 -5.48
C LYS A 668 26.78 -39.90 -5.28
N VAL A 669 27.22 -39.77 -4.03
CA VAL A 669 28.60 -39.44 -3.68
C VAL A 669 29.36 -40.72 -3.36
N SER A 670 30.51 -40.92 -3.99
CA SER A 670 31.33 -42.12 -3.83
C SER A 670 32.69 -41.82 -3.22
N THR A 671 33.05 -42.53 -2.15
CA THR A 671 34.40 -42.49 -1.58
C THR A 671 35.41 -43.16 -2.51
N ARG A 672 36.60 -42.57 -2.70
CA ARG A 672 37.66 -43.07 -3.60
C ARG A 672 38.93 -43.41 -2.84
N GLN A 673 39.81 -44.24 -3.39
CA GLN A 673 41.14 -44.44 -2.82
C GLN A 673 41.97 -43.17 -3.05
N LEU A 674 42.41 -42.53 -1.97
CA LEU A 674 43.22 -41.31 -2.01
C LEU A 674 44.58 -41.58 -1.35
N THR A 675 45.63 -40.92 -1.85
CA THR A 675 46.96 -40.93 -1.24
C THR A 675 47.32 -39.49 -0.90
N ILE A 676 47.29 -39.14 0.39
CA ILE A 676 47.61 -37.79 0.87
C ILE A 676 49.03 -37.82 1.44
N ARG A 677 49.93 -36.99 0.88
CA ARG A 677 51.39 -37.04 1.14
C ARG A 677 51.76 -36.90 2.62
N ASP A 678 50.95 -36.18 3.39
CA ASP A 678 51.21 -35.88 4.81
C ASP A 678 50.34 -36.70 5.78
N CYS A 679 49.58 -37.67 5.27
CA CYS A 679 48.58 -38.41 6.03
C CYS A 679 48.57 -39.90 5.64
N CYS A 680 49.28 -40.70 6.43
CA CYS A 680 49.05 -42.14 6.64
C CYS A 680 49.08 -43.09 5.42
N GLY A 681 49.36 -42.63 4.19
CA GLY A 681 49.40 -43.46 2.99
C GLY A 681 48.08 -43.52 2.22
N GLY A 682 47.81 -44.64 1.54
CA GLY A 682 46.62 -44.81 0.69
C GLY A 682 45.41 -45.30 1.50
N ALA A 683 44.34 -44.50 1.58
CA ALA A 683 43.08 -44.89 2.23
C ALA A 683 41.86 -44.28 1.53
N LYS A 684 40.67 -44.84 1.76
CA LYS A 684 39.42 -44.28 1.22
C LYS A 684 39.19 -42.86 1.73
N GLY A 685 38.68 -41.97 0.88
CA GLY A 685 38.42 -40.57 1.20
C GLY A 685 37.48 -39.91 0.22
N LEU A 686 37.23 -38.64 0.46
CA LEU A 686 36.37 -37.77 -0.34
C LEU A 686 37.17 -36.54 -0.79
N ARG A 687 36.74 -35.98 -1.90
CA ARG A 687 37.19 -34.67 -2.36
C ARG A 687 36.07 -33.66 -2.16
N TRP A 688 36.41 -32.43 -1.88
CA TRP A 688 35.43 -31.35 -1.72
C TRP A 688 34.57 -31.19 -2.98
N GLU A 689 35.19 -31.28 -4.17
CA GLU A 689 34.52 -31.23 -5.48
C GLU A 689 33.46 -32.33 -5.68
N ASP A 690 33.57 -33.46 -4.96
CA ASP A 690 32.65 -34.58 -5.07
C ASP A 690 31.43 -34.42 -4.15
N ILE A 691 31.49 -33.49 -3.19
CA ILE A 691 30.35 -33.13 -2.36
C ILE A 691 29.53 -32.14 -3.18
N PRO A 692 28.28 -32.48 -3.55
CA PRO A 692 27.41 -31.53 -4.24
C PRO A 692 27.38 -30.24 -3.42
N PRO A 693 27.28 -29.05 -4.03
CA PRO A 693 26.97 -27.85 -3.26
C PRO A 693 25.72 -28.13 -2.42
N ALA A 694 25.54 -27.42 -1.30
CA ALA A 694 24.25 -27.40 -0.64
C ALA A 694 23.21 -27.21 -1.74
N GLU A 695 22.12 -27.99 -1.74
CA GLU A 695 21.05 -27.73 -2.70
C GLU A 695 20.54 -26.33 -2.36
N ASP A 696 21.11 -25.30 -3.00
CA ASP A 696 20.69 -23.90 -2.93
C ASP A 696 19.41 -23.74 -3.73
N GLY A 697 18.49 -24.69 -3.56
CA GLY A 697 17.20 -24.82 -4.19
C GLY A 697 17.09 -24.32 -5.63
N GLU A 698 18.08 -24.52 -6.51
CA GLU A 698 17.92 -24.22 -7.95
C GLU A 698 16.65 -24.85 -8.52
#